data_AF-A0A1S7S8W0-F1
#
_entry.id   AF-A0A1S7S8W0-F1
#
_cell.length_a   1.000
_cell.length_b   1.000
_cell.length_c   1.000
_cell.angle_alpha   90.00
_cell.angle_beta   90.00
_cell.angle_gamma   90.00
#
_symmetry.space_group_name_H-M   'P 1'
#
loop_
_entity.id
_entity.type
_entity.pdbx_description
1 polymer ?
#
loop_
_entity_poly.entity_id
_entity_poly.type
_entity_poly.pdbx_seq_one_letter_code
_entity_poly.pdbx_strand_id
1 'polypeptide(L)'
;MAEPLISLKSVRRDYPSGEGTISVLKNIDLTIEAGEMVAIVGASGSGKSTLMNILGCLDRPTSGIYSIRGQETGNLDADQLSALRRENLGFIFQRYHLLAELTALGNVEIPAIYAGKTQSDRRSNAARLLGRLGMAERVDHRPGQLSGGQQQRVSIARALMNDAEVILADEPTGALDSASGDEVLRILDELHAEGRTVIIVTHDMSIARRAGRIIEISDGAIISDRRADATPVAQAEVKPAAVSGGSSGLAGVVSSLREALRMALLSMRAHKLRTFLTMLGIIIGIASVISVVALGQGSQQRVLQNISSLGTNTLEIFAGKDFGDIRSGKITTLVVSDAEALAQQSYVAAVTPTVSTSSTVRFGAKEANALVNGVSERYFVAKGTKLSQGRLFDGGSVAQKAQDVVIDENTRKSLFADFDGSPIGQVILIGKVPARIVGITQAQQGGFGSSQNLSLYLPYTAVQSRFLGSLSLRSITVQVSDDIDASIAEQAVTTLLTQRHGTRDFYILNTDDIRQTITSTTQTLTLLIAAIAVISLLVGGIGVMNIMLVSVSERVSEIGVRMAVGARRTDILRQFLIEAVLVCIIGGTLGVLGSLGFGALFSAFSSNFAMVYSTASIIAAFVCSTLIGVVFGYLPARNASKLDPVAALSGV
;
A
#
# COMPACT_ATOMS: atom_id res chain seq x y z
N MET A 1 2.07 61.27 13.46
CA MET A 1 3.17 60.47 14.03
C MET A 1 3.26 59.21 13.20
N ALA A 2 4.46 58.77 12.83
CA ALA A 2 4.62 57.50 12.12
C ALA A 2 4.09 56.38 13.03
N GLU A 3 3.44 55.37 12.44
CA GLU A 3 2.96 54.21 13.18
C GLU A 3 4.16 53.32 13.54
N PRO A 4 4.32 52.92 14.80
CA PRO A 4 5.49 52.15 15.22
C PRO A 4 5.50 50.77 14.58
N LEU A 5 6.70 50.25 14.28
CA LEU A 5 6.85 48.94 13.67
C LEU A 5 6.38 47.82 14.60
N ILE A 6 6.72 47.92 15.89
CA ILE A 6 6.35 46.97 16.94
C ILE A 6 5.75 47.76 18.11
N SER A 7 4.58 47.34 18.60
CA SER A 7 3.95 47.91 19.78
C SER A 7 3.38 46.83 20.69
N LEU A 8 3.84 46.83 21.94
CA LEU A 8 3.35 46.02 23.06
C LEU A 8 2.65 46.96 24.04
N LYS A 9 1.40 46.64 24.38
CA LYS A 9 0.60 47.37 25.37
C LYS A 9 0.15 46.41 26.46
N SER A 10 0.67 46.62 27.67
CA SER A 10 0.40 45.84 28.87
C SER A 10 0.50 44.33 28.65
N VAL A 11 1.52 43.88 27.89
CA VAL A 11 1.69 42.48 27.53
C VAL A 11 2.09 41.65 28.75
N ARG A 12 1.33 40.59 29.01
CA ARG A 12 1.57 39.63 30.08
C ARG A 12 1.73 38.23 29.51
N ARG A 13 2.63 37.44 30.10
CA ARG A 13 2.79 36.02 29.77
C ARG A 13 2.88 35.20 31.05
N ASP A 14 1.88 34.38 31.24
CA ASP A 14 1.74 33.46 32.37
C ASP A 14 1.93 32.02 31.88
N TYR A 15 2.73 31.24 32.60
CA TYR A 15 2.92 29.80 32.38
C TYR A 15 2.35 28.99 33.55
N PRO A 16 1.75 27.82 33.29
CA PRO A 16 1.32 26.92 34.36
C PRO A 16 2.55 26.35 35.08
N SER A 17 2.50 26.29 36.42
CA SER A 17 3.55 25.75 37.27
C SER A 17 2.94 25.06 38.50
N GLY A 18 2.91 23.74 38.50
CA GLY A 18 2.24 22.94 39.54
C GLY A 18 0.74 23.24 39.59
N GLU A 19 0.24 23.60 40.76
CA GLU A 19 -1.16 24.01 40.96
C GLU A 19 -1.41 25.51 40.70
N GLY A 20 -0.36 26.29 40.37
CA GLY A 20 -0.44 27.74 40.17
C GLY A 20 -0.03 28.21 38.78
N THR A 21 0.00 29.52 38.60
CA THR A 21 0.51 30.20 37.39
C THR A 21 1.65 31.13 37.77
N ILE A 22 2.76 31.08 37.03
CA ILE A 22 3.88 32.01 37.18
C ILE A 22 3.83 33.04 36.04
N SER A 23 3.73 34.31 36.40
CA SER A 23 3.85 35.42 35.46
C SER A 23 5.32 35.69 35.14
N VAL A 24 5.74 35.30 33.94
CA VAL A 24 7.11 35.52 33.44
C VAL A 24 7.26 36.90 32.82
N LEU A 25 6.22 37.43 32.17
CA LEU A 25 6.16 38.83 31.73
C LEU A 25 5.00 39.54 32.42
N LYS A 26 5.26 40.74 32.95
CA LYS A 26 4.35 41.51 33.80
C LYS A 26 4.12 42.90 33.18
N ASN A 27 3.01 43.03 32.45
CA ASN A 27 2.54 44.29 31.85
C ASN A 27 3.64 45.06 31.10
N ILE A 28 4.26 44.41 30.12
CA ILE A 28 5.28 45.01 29.28
C ILE A 28 4.64 46.01 28.32
N ASP A 29 5.03 47.28 28.46
CA ASP A 29 4.75 48.36 27.51
C ASP A 29 6.04 48.70 26.76
N LEU A 30 6.05 48.48 25.45
CA LEU A 30 7.24 48.68 24.62
C LEU A 30 6.86 49.08 23.20
N THR A 31 7.53 50.09 22.66
CA THR A 31 7.38 50.54 21.27
C THR A 31 8.74 50.59 20.61
N ILE A 32 8.89 49.98 19.42
CA ILE A 32 10.11 49.97 18.62
C ILE A 32 9.79 50.54 17.23
N GLU A 33 10.53 51.57 16.83
CA GLU A 33 10.39 52.21 15.52
C GLU A 33 11.15 51.43 14.43
N ALA A 34 10.75 51.62 13.17
CA ALA A 34 11.43 51.00 12.04
C ALA A 34 12.88 51.50 11.93
N GLY A 35 13.81 50.58 11.68
CA GLY A 35 15.23 50.87 11.57
C GLY A 35 15.95 51.02 12.92
N GLU A 36 15.30 50.83 14.07
CA GLU A 36 16.00 50.85 15.36
C GLU A 36 16.92 49.63 15.54
N MET A 37 18.09 49.85 16.15
CA MET A 37 18.92 48.79 16.72
C MET A 37 18.76 48.80 18.24
N VAL A 38 18.12 47.76 18.78
CA VAL A 38 17.70 47.65 20.18
C VAL A 38 18.38 46.46 20.84
N ALA A 39 18.97 46.66 22.01
CA ALA A 39 19.48 45.59 22.86
C ALA A 39 18.55 45.36 24.07
N ILE A 40 18.07 44.13 24.25
CA ILE A 40 17.29 43.71 25.42
C ILE A 40 18.21 42.93 26.37
N VAL A 41 18.50 43.51 27.53
CA VAL A 41 19.45 43.01 28.54
C VAL A 41 18.77 42.65 29.86
N GLY A 42 19.36 41.71 30.60
CA GLY A 42 18.81 41.27 31.89
C GLY A 42 19.36 39.92 32.35
N ALA A 43 19.18 39.59 33.63
CA ALA A 43 19.66 38.34 34.23
C ALA A 43 18.95 37.08 33.67
N SER A 44 19.57 35.89 33.78
CA SER A 44 18.90 34.65 33.40
C SER A 44 17.57 34.48 34.13
N GLY A 45 16.51 34.05 33.43
CA GLY A 45 15.16 33.95 33.99
C GLY A 45 14.36 35.26 34.06
N SER A 46 14.91 36.41 33.65
CA SER A 46 14.20 37.70 33.72
C SER A 46 13.04 37.88 32.73
N GLY A 47 12.79 36.91 31.84
CA GLY A 47 11.75 36.95 30.82
C GLY A 47 12.20 37.37 29.42
N LYS A 48 13.50 37.64 29.19
CA LYS A 48 14.06 38.05 27.88
C LYS A 48 13.65 37.15 26.72
N SER A 49 13.92 35.85 26.81
CA SER A 49 13.63 34.89 25.74
C SER A 49 12.12 34.74 25.53
N THR A 50 11.32 34.84 26.59
CA THR A 50 9.85 34.88 26.48
C THR A 50 9.39 36.13 25.72
N LEU A 51 9.95 37.31 26.03
CA LEU A 51 9.66 38.53 25.30
C LEU A 51 10.07 38.42 23.83
N MET A 52 11.25 37.86 23.55
CA MET A 52 11.72 37.58 22.20
C MET A 52 10.78 36.65 21.43
N ASN A 53 10.29 35.58 22.06
CA ASN A 53 9.36 34.65 21.43
C ASN A 53 8.03 35.34 21.08
N ILE A 54 7.54 36.27 21.91
CA ILE A 54 6.35 37.07 21.60
C ILE A 54 6.63 38.04 20.45
N LEU A 55 7.74 38.79 20.50
CA LEU A 55 8.16 39.68 19.41
C LEU A 55 8.28 38.91 18.08
N GLY A 56 8.79 37.68 18.17
CA GLY A 56 8.93 36.74 17.09
C GLY A 56 7.65 36.09 16.57
N CYS A 57 6.50 36.37 17.19
CA CYS A 57 5.24 35.68 16.94
C CYS A 57 5.34 34.14 17.16
N LEU A 58 6.36 33.64 17.88
CA LEU A 58 6.52 32.22 18.21
C LEU A 58 5.61 31.83 19.38
N ASP A 59 5.43 32.74 20.33
CA ASP A 59 4.49 32.62 21.45
C ASP A 59 3.39 33.67 21.35
N ARG A 60 2.31 33.49 22.12
CA ARG A 60 1.24 34.48 22.28
C ARG A 60 1.22 35.05 23.69
N PRO A 61 0.90 36.34 23.85
CA PRO A 61 0.64 36.90 25.17
C PRO A 61 -0.58 36.21 25.81
N THR A 62 -0.56 36.03 27.12
CA THR A 62 -1.73 35.58 27.90
C THR A 62 -2.76 36.71 28.00
N SER A 63 -2.29 37.95 28.14
CA SER A 63 -3.12 39.16 28.09
C SER A 63 -2.30 40.36 27.57
N GLY A 64 -3.00 41.45 27.21
CA GLY A 64 -2.39 42.61 26.57
C GLY A 64 -2.39 42.51 25.04
N ILE A 65 -1.92 43.57 24.39
CA ILE A 65 -2.00 43.71 22.93
C ILE A 65 -0.59 43.78 22.36
N TYR A 66 -0.28 42.87 21.42
CA TYR A 66 0.94 42.94 20.62
C TYR A 66 0.58 43.13 19.14
N SER A 67 1.11 44.20 18.54
CA SER A 67 0.92 44.54 17.13
C SER A 67 2.26 44.75 16.40
N ILE A 68 2.29 44.31 15.14
CA ILE A 68 3.40 44.54 14.20
C ILE A 68 2.83 45.25 12.97
N ARG A 69 3.38 46.42 12.59
CA ARG A 69 2.82 47.31 11.55
C ARG A 69 1.30 47.55 11.71
N GLY A 70 0.86 47.82 12.94
CA GLY A 70 -0.55 48.03 13.26
C GLY A 70 -1.43 46.76 13.27
N GLN A 71 -0.91 45.60 12.83
CA GLN A 71 -1.65 44.35 12.83
C GLN A 71 -1.50 43.62 14.18
N GLU A 72 -2.62 43.48 14.90
CA GLU A 72 -2.66 42.74 16.17
C GLU A 72 -2.48 41.23 15.97
N THR A 73 -1.52 40.65 16.68
CA THR A 73 -1.12 39.24 16.54
C THR A 73 -2.02 38.26 17.30
N GLY A 74 -2.72 38.72 18.35
CA GLY A 74 -3.59 37.89 19.18
C GLY A 74 -4.78 37.29 18.43
N ASN A 75 -5.28 38.01 17.42
CA ASN A 75 -6.44 37.61 16.60
C ASN A 75 -6.06 36.73 15.40
N LEU A 76 -4.76 36.52 15.15
CA LEU A 76 -4.30 35.76 14.00
C LEU A 76 -4.36 34.25 14.27
N ASP A 77 -4.62 33.46 13.23
CA ASP A 77 -4.46 32.02 13.28
C ASP A 77 -2.97 31.61 13.16
N ALA A 78 -2.68 30.32 13.25
CA ALA A 78 -1.30 29.84 13.20
C ALA A 78 -0.63 30.04 11.83
N ASP A 79 -1.38 29.95 10.73
CA ASP A 79 -0.83 30.09 9.39
C ASP A 79 -0.61 31.57 9.02
N GLN A 80 -1.45 32.46 9.54
CA GLN A 80 -1.26 33.92 9.51
C GLN A 80 -0.03 34.34 10.31
N LEU A 81 0.19 33.77 11.50
CA LEU A 81 1.44 33.99 12.25
C LEU A 81 2.67 33.45 11.50
N SER A 82 2.55 32.28 10.84
CA SER A 82 3.61 31.78 9.97
C SER A 82 3.87 32.70 8.76
N ALA A 83 2.85 33.40 8.25
CA ALA A 83 3.02 34.39 7.20
C ALA A 83 3.81 35.61 7.69
N LEU A 84 3.45 36.17 8.85
CA LEU A 84 4.21 37.26 9.47
C LEU A 84 5.68 36.87 9.70
N ARG A 85 5.93 35.67 10.24
CA ARG A 85 7.30 35.17 10.43
C ARG A 85 8.06 35.09 9.12
N ARG A 86 7.41 34.61 8.07
CA ARG A 86 8.03 34.40 6.76
C ARG A 86 8.35 35.71 6.03
N GLU A 87 7.52 36.73 6.22
CA GLU A 87 7.53 37.97 5.42
C GLU A 87 8.23 39.13 6.14
N ASN A 88 8.18 39.18 7.48
CA ASN A 88 8.67 40.32 8.25
C ASN A 88 9.83 39.98 9.18
N LEU A 89 9.98 38.73 9.62
CA LEU A 89 10.86 38.36 10.72
C LEU A 89 12.00 37.43 10.28
N GLY A 90 13.22 37.74 10.72
CA GLY A 90 14.40 36.92 10.55
C GLY A 90 14.95 36.51 11.91
N PHE A 91 15.11 35.20 12.15
CA PHE A 91 15.59 34.69 13.43
C PHE A 91 17.03 34.21 13.36
N ILE A 92 17.84 34.69 14.30
CA ILE A 92 19.18 34.19 14.60
C ILE A 92 19.13 33.61 16.00
N PHE A 93 19.21 32.29 16.09
CA PHE A 93 19.16 31.57 17.37
C PHE A 93 20.56 31.38 17.97
N GLN A 94 20.65 31.35 19.30
CA GLN A 94 21.88 31.09 20.05
C GLN A 94 22.55 29.76 19.64
N ARG A 95 21.77 28.67 19.51
CA ARG A 95 22.27 27.34 19.13
C ARG A 95 22.24 27.05 17.63
N TYR A 96 22.12 28.08 16.79
CA TYR A 96 22.06 28.05 15.30
C TYR A 96 20.85 27.31 14.70
N HIS A 97 20.44 26.18 15.31
CA HIS A 97 19.34 25.30 14.93
C HIS A 97 19.29 25.02 13.41
N LEU A 98 20.41 24.58 12.85
CA LEU A 98 20.49 24.15 11.46
C LEU A 98 19.98 22.71 11.31
N LEU A 99 19.29 22.43 10.21
CA LEU A 99 18.82 21.10 9.85
C LEU A 99 20.02 20.26 9.38
N ALA A 100 20.37 19.22 10.17
CA ALA A 100 21.57 18.41 9.97
C ALA A 100 21.58 17.62 8.66
N GLU A 101 20.39 17.29 8.13
CA GLU A 101 20.24 16.55 6.87
C GLU A 101 20.52 17.40 5.63
N LEU A 102 20.48 18.74 5.76
CA LEU A 102 20.65 19.70 4.68
C LEU A 102 22.08 20.25 4.62
N THR A 103 22.47 20.76 3.46
CA THR A 103 23.70 21.54 3.30
C THR A 103 23.53 22.97 3.83
N ALA A 104 24.60 23.75 3.89
CA ALA A 104 24.55 25.18 4.21
C ALA A 104 23.60 25.91 3.27
N LEU A 105 23.71 25.68 1.95
CA LEU A 105 22.80 26.20 0.94
C LEU A 105 21.35 25.79 1.22
N GLY A 106 21.12 24.50 1.48
CA GLY A 106 19.77 23.98 1.74
C GLY A 106 19.13 24.58 3.00
N ASN A 107 19.91 24.83 4.07
CA ASN A 107 19.43 25.49 5.28
C ASN A 107 18.99 26.94 5.01
N VAL A 108 19.73 27.67 4.19
CA VAL A 108 19.40 29.04 3.79
C VAL A 108 18.17 29.09 2.88
N GLU A 109 17.90 28.07 2.08
CA GLU A 109 16.75 28.01 1.17
C GLU A 109 15.40 27.82 1.89
N ILE A 110 15.36 27.28 3.11
CA ILE A 110 14.13 26.90 3.82
C ILE A 110 13.06 28.01 3.89
N PRO A 111 13.36 29.24 4.35
CA PRO A 111 12.39 30.33 4.38
C PRO A 111 11.77 30.62 3.00
N ALA A 112 12.58 30.54 1.94
CA ALA A 112 12.15 30.81 0.57
C ALA A 112 11.29 29.68 -0.01
N ILE A 113 11.47 28.44 0.43
CA ILE A 113 10.61 27.31 0.06
C ILE A 113 9.18 27.58 0.55
N TYR A 114 9.02 27.99 1.81
CA TYR A 114 7.71 28.31 2.38
C TYR A 114 7.11 29.59 1.82
N ALA A 115 7.93 30.47 1.25
CA ALA A 115 7.47 31.68 0.54
C ALA A 115 7.04 31.39 -0.91
N GLY A 116 7.23 30.15 -1.38
CA GLY A 116 6.86 29.76 -2.75
C GLY A 116 7.81 30.32 -3.82
N LYS A 117 9.03 30.71 -3.46
CA LYS A 117 10.04 31.17 -4.43
C LYS A 117 10.52 30.00 -5.30
N THR A 118 10.80 30.28 -6.57
CA THR A 118 11.25 29.24 -7.52
C THR A 118 12.61 28.66 -7.10
N GLN A 119 12.91 27.45 -7.58
CA GLN A 119 14.16 26.78 -7.25
C GLN A 119 15.40 27.53 -7.72
N SER A 120 15.34 28.14 -8.89
CA SER A 120 16.45 28.91 -9.44
C SER A 120 16.72 30.15 -8.59
N ASP A 121 15.66 30.92 -8.27
CA ASP A 121 15.79 32.19 -7.57
C ASP A 121 16.29 32.00 -6.14
N ARG A 122 15.73 31.00 -5.44
CA ARG A 122 16.14 30.72 -4.06
C ARG A 122 17.58 30.20 -4.00
N ARG A 123 18.01 29.36 -4.95
CA ARG A 123 19.38 28.83 -4.96
C ARG A 123 20.39 29.94 -5.26
N SER A 124 20.09 30.79 -6.22
CA SER A 124 20.92 31.95 -6.57
C SER A 124 21.03 32.93 -5.40
N ASN A 125 19.91 33.29 -4.76
CA ASN A 125 19.91 34.22 -3.64
C ASN A 125 20.62 33.62 -2.40
N ALA A 126 20.38 32.34 -2.09
CA ALA A 126 21.04 31.66 -0.98
C ALA A 126 22.57 31.61 -1.18
N ALA A 127 23.03 31.29 -2.40
CA ALA A 127 24.46 31.29 -2.73
C ALA A 127 25.07 32.69 -2.63
N ARG A 128 24.35 33.73 -3.08
CA ARG A 128 24.76 35.14 -2.95
C ARG A 128 24.91 35.56 -1.48
N LEU A 129 23.91 35.24 -0.65
CA LEU A 129 23.93 35.53 0.79
C LEU A 129 25.09 34.80 1.49
N LEU A 130 25.27 33.51 1.20
CA LEU A 130 26.41 32.75 1.72
C LEU A 130 27.75 33.34 1.24
N GLY A 131 27.84 33.76 -0.02
CA GLY A 131 29.03 34.42 -0.56
C GLY A 131 29.37 35.72 0.17
N ARG A 132 28.37 36.58 0.41
CA ARG A 132 28.52 37.82 1.20
C ARG A 132 29.04 37.55 2.62
N LEU A 133 28.68 36.41 3.21
CA LEU A 133 29.10 35.99 4.54
C LEU A 133 30.37 35.11 4.54
N GLY A 134 31.15 35.10 3.46
CA GLY A 134 32.41 34.34 3.39
C GLY A 134 32.23 32.82 3.41
N MET A 135 31.07 32.32 2.97
CA MET A 135 30.69 30.90 2.95
C MET A 135 30.63 30.31 1.53
N ALA A 136 31.17 31.00 0.52
CA ALA A 136 31.09 30.59 -0.89
C ALA A 136 31.67 29.19 -1.15
N GLU A 137 32.82 28.86 -0.54
CA GLU A 137 33.47 27.54 -0.71
C GLU A 137 32.79 26.42 0.10
N ARG A 138 31.86 26.78 0.99
CA ARG A 138 31.25 25.86 1.97
C ARG A 138 29.77 25.62 1.75
N VAL A 139 29.23 26.02 0.60
CA VAL A 139 27.79 25.93 0.28
C VAL A 139 27.22 24.51 0.36
N ASP A 140 28.02 23.49 0.02
CA ASP A 140 27.61 22.09 0.02
C ASP A 140 27.95 21.33 1.32
N HIS A 141 28.59 22.00 2.29
CA HIS A 141 28.90 21.39 3.58
C HIS A 141 27.63 21.25 4.43
N ARG A 142 27.52 20.15 5.18
CA ARG A 142 26.48 19.94 6.19
C ARG A 142 26.88 20.59 7.52
N PRO A 143 25.94 20.90 8.44
CA PRO A 143 26.25 21.54 9.72
C PRO A 143 27.37 20.86 10.51
N GLY A 144 27.40 19.53 10.56
CA GLY A 144 28.47 18.77 11.24
C GLY A 144 29.87 18.92 10.64
N GLN A 145 30.02 19.56 9.47
CA GLN A 145 31.29 19.85 8.80
C GLN A 145 31.71 21.33 8.94
N LEU A 146 30.93 22.15 9.64
CA LEU A 146 31.12 23.59 9.79
C LEU A 146 31.52 23.94 11.23
N SER A 147 32.40 24.93 11.40
CA SER A 147 32.70 25.50 12.73
C SER A 147 31.50 26.27 13.30
N GLY A 148 31.49 26.55 14.61
CA GLY A 148 30.41 27.32 15.25
C GLY A 148 30.15 28.68 14.58
N GLY A 149 31.21 29.46 14.32
CA GLY A 149 31.11 30.73 13.59
C GLY A 149 30.55 30.58 12.18
N GLN A 150 30.94 29.51 11.48
CA GLN A 150 30.40 29.21 10.14
C GLN A 150 28.92 28.84 10.20
N GLN A 151 28.50 28.03 11.18
CA GLN A 151 27.10 27.69 11.38
C GLN A 151 26.27 28.94 11.72
N GLN A 152 26.80 29.85 12.53
CA GLN A 152 26.11 31.10 12.82
C GLN A 152 25.95 31.96 11.57
N ARG A 153 26.97 32.07 10.72
CA ARG A 153 26.85 32.76 9.42
C ARG A 153 25.79 32.12 8.50
N VAL A 154 25.65 30.81 8.51
CA VAL A 154 24.54 30.12 7.80
C VAL A 154 23.18 30.50 8.40
N SER A 155 23.06 30.58 9.73
CA SER A 155 21.85 31.02 10.41
C SER A 155 21.48 32.47 10.05
N ILE A 156 22.48 33.36 9.97
CA ILE A 156 22.31 34.76 9.52
C ILE A 156 21.83 34.80 8.06
N ALA A 157 22.50 34.08 7.15
CA ALA A 157 22.05 34.00 5.76
C ALA A 157 20.60 33.49 5.65
N ARG A 158 20.21 32.51 6.47
CA ARG A 158 18.83 32.01 6.54
C ARG A 158 17.85 33.08 7.01
N ALA A 159 18.20 33.87 8.03
CA ALA A 159 17.35 34.97 8.51
C ALA A 159 17.12 36.05 7.44
N LEU A 160 18.10 36.26 6.55
CA LEU A 160 18.05 37.26 5.48
C LEU A 160 17.38 36.79 4.18
N MET A 161 17.07 35.49 4.06
CA MET A 161 16.63 34.89 2.79
C MET A 161 15.34 35.50 2.22
N ASN A 162 14.41 35.87 3.11
CA ASN A 162 13.12 36.46 2.75
C ASN A 162 13.10 37.98 2.88
N ASP A 163 14.27 38.63 2.99
CA ASP A 163 14.36 40.08 3.09
C ASP A 163 13.60 40.62 4.32
N ALA A 164 13.76 39.94 5.46
CA ALA A 164 13.07 40.27 6.70
C ALA A 164 13.38 41.70 7.16
N GLU A 165 12.35 42.44 7.53
CA GLU A 165 12.48 43.81 8.02
C GLU A 165 13.02 43.87 9.45
N VAL A 166 12.64 42.89 10.28
CA VAL A 166 13.06 42.76 11.67
C VAL A 166 13.96 41.54 11.83
N ILE A 167 15.17 41.75 12.34
CA ILE A 167 16.09 40.69 12.70
C ILE A 167 16.10 40.53 14.22
N LEU A 168 15.67 39.35 14.68
CA LEU A 168 15.67 38.94 16.09
C LEU A 168 16.87 38.05 16.34
N ALA A 169 17.82 38.52 17.15
CA ALA A 169 19.05 37.81 17.45
C ALA A 169 19.11 37.43 18.94
N ASP A 170 18.97 36.14 19.24
CA ASP A 170 19.10 35.60 20.60
C ASP A 170 20.55 35.21 20.87
N GLU A 171 21.22 35.94 21.75
CA GLU A 171 22.62 35.73 22.14
C GLU A 171 23.53 35.37 20.95
N PRO A 172 23.62 36.24 19.92
CA PRO A 172 24.20 35.88 18.63
C PRO A 172 25.68 35.51 18.66
N THR A 173 26.39 35.86 19.73
CA THR A 173 27.83 35.57 19.93
C THR A 173 28.11 34.57 21.05
N GLY A 174 27.09 34.12 21.80
CA GLY A 174 27.28 33.35 23.04
C GLY A 174 27.95 31.98 22.84
N ALA A 175 27.91 31.44 21.62
CA ALA A 175 28.51 30.15 21.26
C ALA A 175 29.77 30.30 20.37
N LEU A 176 30.36 31.49 20.28
CA LEU A 176 31.44 31.84 19.36
C LEU A 176 32.73 32.27 20.09
N ASP A 177 33.87 32.06 19.43
CA ASP A 177 35.11 32.73 19.79
C ASP A 177 35.05 34.23 19.48
N SER A 178 35.92 35.02 20.10
CA SER A 178 35.89 36.49 19.98
C SER A 178 35.97 36.98 18.54
N ALA A 179 36.83 36.39 17.71
CA ALA A 179 37.00 36.83 16.31
C ALA A 179 35.75 36.51 15.47
N SER A 180 35.18 35.32 15.64
CA SER A 180 33.90 34.97 15.00
C SER A 180 32.74 35.83 15.53
N GLY A 181 32.74 36.15 16.82
CA GLY A 181 31.73 36.98 17.46
C GLY A 181 31.73 38.41 16.94
N ASP A 182 32.91 39.04 16.84
CA ASP A 182 33.06 40.40 16.28
C ASP A 182 32.58 40.46 14.83
N GLU A 183 32.84 39.44 14.03
CA GLU A 183 32.38 39.38 12.65
C GLU A 183 30.85 39.28 12.55
N VAL A 184 30.21 38.50 13.42
CA VAL A 184 28.74 38.43 13.49
C VAL A 184 28.14 39.77 13.89
N LEU A 185 28.72 40.46 14.88
CA LEU A 185 28.25 41.78 15.31
C LEU A 185 28.43 42.81 14.18
N ARG A 186 29.56 42.77 13.47
CA ARG A 186 29.81 43.62 12.29
C ARG A 186 28.74 43.44 11.21
N ILE A 187 28.28 42.21 10.97
CA ILE A 187 27.19 41.93 10.03
C ILE A 187 25.87 42.52 10.53
N LEU A 188 25.56 42.44 11.83
CA LEU A 188 24.35 43.06 12.39
C LEU A 188 24.40 44.58 12.29
N ASP A 189 25.57 45.19 12.50
CA ASP A 189 25.80 46.63 12.34
C ASP A 189 25.56 47.05 10.86
N GLU A 190 26.05 46.27 9.89
CA GLU A 190 25.77 46.50 8.46
C GLU A 190 24.28 46.42 8.12
N LEU A 191 23.57 45.42 8.64
CA LEU A 191 22.14 45.25 8.39
C LEU A 191 21.32 46.42 8.96
N HIS A 192 21.70 46.89 10.15
CA HIS A 192 21.10 48.09 10.72
C HIS A 192 21.37 49.33 9.86
N ALA A 193 22.61 49.50 9.36
CA ALA A 193 22.95 50.58 8.44
C ALA A 193 22.21 50.52 7.09
N GLU A 194 21.79 49.33 6.65
CA GLU A 194 20.90 49.12 5.50
C GLU A 194 19.42 49.46 5.79
N GLY A 195 19.10 49.91 7.01
CA GLY A 195 17.76 50.32 7.43
C GLY A 195 16.92 49.22 8.09
N ARG A 196 17.49 48.04 8.36
CA ARG A 196 16.77 46.96 9.06
C ARG A 196 16.60 47.28 10.54
N THR A 197 15.49 46.83 11.11
CA THR A 197 15.30 46.84 12.56
C THR A 197 16.01 45.63 13.15
N VAL A 198 16.95 45.84 14.07
CA VAL A 198 17.73 44.75 14.67
C VAL A 198 17.48 44.73 16.18
N ILE A 199 16.99 43.61 16.70
CA ILE A 199 16.74 43.41 18.12
C ILE A 199 17.66 42.31 18.62
N ILE A 200 18.60 42.68 19.48
CA ILE A 200 19.59 41.78 20.07
C ILE A 200 19.17 41.48 21.50
N VAL A 201 19.00 40.21 21.84
CA VAL A 201 18.83 39.76 23.21
C VAL A 201 20.18 39.28 23.70
N THR A 202 20.69 39.86 24.78
CA THR A 202 22.01 39.49 25.32
C THR A 202 22.08 39.75 26.82
N HIS A 203 22.94 39.02 27.52
CA HIS A 203 23.33 39.34 28.89
C HIS A 203 24.65 40.14 28.95
N ASP A 204 25.36 40.26 27.83
CA ASP A 204 26.63 40.97 27.74
C ASP A 204 26.43 42.46 27.41
N MET A 205 26.78 43.31 28.37
CA MET A 205 26.67 44.76 28.24
C MET A 205 27.63 45.34 27.18
N SER A 206 28.75 44.68 26.88
CA SER A 206 29.67 45.11 25.82
C SER A 206 29.01 45.05 24.44
N ILE A 207 28.18 44.03 24.22
CA ILE A 207 27.38 43.87 22.99
C ILE A 207 26.22 44.85 23.00
N ALA A 208 25.52 44.98 24.13
CA ALA A 208 24.37 45.87 24.24
C ALA A 208 24.71 47.34 23.94
N ARG A 209 25.91 47.80 24.31
CA ARG A 209 26.40 49.17 24.03
C ARG A 209 26.58 49.48 22.55
N ARG A 210 26.58 48.48 21.66
CA ARG A 210 26.59 48.72 20.21
C ARG A 210 25.22 49.18 19.69
N ALA A 211 24.15 48.83 20.40
CA ALA A 211 22.80 49.25 20.02
C ALA A 211 22.53 50.71 20.41
N GLY A 212 21.79 51.43 19.56
CA GLY A 212 21.37 52.81 19.83
C GLY A 212 20.35 52.92 20.96
N ARG A 213 19.74 51.81 21.38
CA ARG A 213 18.78 51.74 22.49
C ARG A 213 18.99 50.47 23.31
N ILE A 214 19.03 50.59 24.62
CA ILE A 214 19.21 49.49 25.57
C ILE A 214 18.00 49.43 26.50
N ILE A 215 17.31 48.30 26.49
CA ILE A 215 16.16 47.98 27.32
C ILE A 215 16.58 46.93 28.34
N GLU A 216 16.43 47.27 29.62
CA GLU A 216 16.79 46.37 30.73
C GLU A 216 15.53 45.76 31.33
N ILE A 217 15.46 44.42 31.34
CA ILE A 217 14.34 43.65 31.88
C ILE A 217 14.78 42.85 33.12
N SER A 218 14.04 43.01 34.21
CA SER A 218 14.22 42.27 35.46
C SER A 218 12.87 41.78 35.98
N ASP A 219 12.84 40.53 36.47
CA ASP A 219 11.65 39.90 37.05
C ASP A 219 10.36 40.05 36.22
N GLY A 220 10.48 40.04 34.90
CA GLY A 220 9.38 40.16 33.95
C GLY A 220 8.89 41.58 33.68
N ALA A 221 9.58 42.61 34.15
CA ALA A 221 9.25 44.02 33.92
C ALA A 221 10.44 44.80 33.31
N ILE A 222 10.14 45.79 32.47
CA ILE A 222 11.17 46.72 31.97
C ILE A 222 11.51 47.70 33.10
N ILE A 223 12.76 47.71 33.52
CA ILE A 223 13.26 48.60 34.60
C ILE A 223 14.04 49.80 34.06
N SER A 224 14.55 49.71 32.83
CA SER A 224 15.29 50.79 32.17
C SER A 224 15.08 50.75 30.66
N ASP A 225 14.92 51.91 30.05
CA ASP A 225 14.90 52.09 28.58
C ASP A 225 15.75 53.33 28.26
N ARG A 226 16.98 53.09 27.83
CA ARG A 226 18.00 54.13 27.59
C ARG A 226 18.29 54.22 26.11
N ARG A 227 18.11 55.39 25.52
CA ARG A 227 18.59 55.72 24.17
C ARG A 227 19.97 56.35 24.29
N ALA A 228 20.92 55.90 23.47
CA ALA A 228 22.24 56.49 23.40
C ALA A 228 22.18 57.83 22.64
N ASP A 229 22.90 58.84 23.14
CA ASP A 229 23.02 60.13 22.47
C ASP A 229 24.02 60.02 21.30
N ALA A 230 23.57 59.62 20.10
CA ALA A 230 24.22 60.01 18.84
C ALA A 230 23.38 59.72 17.57
N THR A 231 23.38 60.75 16.71
CA THR A 231 23.11 60.86 15.27
C THR A 231 21.85 60.19 14.70
N PRO A 232 20.88 60.97 14.17
CA PRO A 232 19.77 60.40 13.41
C PRO A 232 20.35 59.71 12.16
N VAL A 233 20.28 58.39 12.13
CA VAL A 233 20.45 57.64 10.88
C VAL A 233 19.34 58.14 9.96
N ALA A 234 19.72 58.69 8.81
CA ALA A 234 18.76 59.17 7.83
C ALA A 234 17.72 58.09 7.58
N GLN A 235 16.44 58.47 7.63
CA GLN A 235 15.31 57.59 7.33
C GLN A 235 15.47 57.09 5.88
N ALA A 236 16.21 56.01 5.69
CA ALA A 236 16.16 55.25 4.46
C ALA A 236 14.79 54.61 4.46
N GLU A 237 13.91 55.05 3.55
CA GLU A 237 12.69 54.33 3.25
C GLU A 237 13.08 52.90 2.88
N VAL A 238 12.92 51.96 3.83
CA VAL A 238 12.99 50.54 3.55
C VAL A 238 11.83 50.30 2.59
N LYS A 239 12.18 50.19 1.30
CA LYS A 239 11.23 49.90 0.24
C LYS A 239 10.43 48.69 0.70
N PRO A 240 9.08 48.78 0.82
CA PRO A 240 8.29 47.66 1.28
C PRO A 240 8.65 46.46 0.40
N ALA A 241 9.11 45.38 1.05
CA ALA A 241 9.41 44.13 0.36
C ALA A 241 8.19 43.83 -0.51
N ALA A 242 8.39 43.87 -1.83
CA ALA A 242 7.33 43.60 -2.77
C ALA A 242 6.76 42.25 -2.35
N VAL A 243 5.46 42.23 -2.00
CA VAL A 243 4.71 41.01 -1.71
C VAL A 243 4.85 40.17 -2.96
N SER A 244 5.85 39.30 -2.97
CA SER A 244 6.18 38.51 -4.15
C SER A 244 5.05 37.52 -4.25
N GLY A 245 4.15 37.77 -5.20
CA GLY A 245 3.02 36.91 -5.51
C GLY A 245 3.53 35.51 -5.74
N GLY A 246 3.47 34.68 -4.70
CA GLY A 246 3.67 33.25 -4.83
C GLY A 246 2.69 32.77 -5.89
N SER A 247 3.14 31.87 -6.78
CA SER A 247 2.32 31.33 -7.86
C SER A 247 1.02 30.75 -7.30
N SER A 248 -0.04 31.55 -7.27
CA SER A 248 -1.33 31.27 -6.65
C SER A 248 -2.18 30.44 -7.61
N GLY A 249 -1.75 29.21 -7.82
CA GLY A 249 -2.44 28.26 -8.69
C GLY A 249 -1.89 26.83 -8.54
N LEU A 250 -2.34 25.94 -9.42
CA LEU A 250 -1.91 24.54 -9.49
C LEU A 250 -0.38 24.39 -9.49
N ALA A 251 0.35 25.32 -10.12
CA ALA A 251 1.81 25.32 -10.16
C ALA A 251 2.47 25.43 -8.76
N GLY A 252 1.93 26.25 -7.86
CA GLY A 252 2.44 26.39 -6.49
C GLY A 252 2.15 25.15 -5.61
N VAL A 253 1.01 24.50 -5.86
CA VAL A 253 0.69 23.22 -5.20
C VAL A 253 1.66 22.14 -5.68
N VAL A 254 1.89 22.02 -6.99
CA VAL A 254 2.83 21.04 -7.55
C VAL A 254 4.27 21.28 -7.07
N SER A 255 4.73 22.54 -7.00
CA SER A 255 6.07 22.84 -6.47
C SER A 255 6.19 22.47 -4.99
N SER A 256 5.18 22.77 -4.17
CA SER A 256 5.16 22.40 -2.75
C SER A 256 5.19 20.88 -2.54
N LEU A 257 4.45 20.12 -3.38
CA LEU A 257 4.45 18.65 -3.36
C LEU A 257 5.81 18.09 -3.80
N ARG A 258 6.42 18.67 -4.83
CA ARG A 258 7.75 18.26 -5.29
C ARG A 258 8.82 18.48 -4.22
N GLU A 259 8.75 19.60 -3.49
CA GLU A 259 9.66 19.85 -2.37
C GLU A 259 9.41 18.92 -1.20
N ALA A 260 8.16 18.71 -0.81
CA ALA A 260 7.82 17.76 0.25
C ALA A 260 8.30 16.33 -0.09
N LEU A 261 8.16 15.90 -1.35
CA LEU A 261 8.71 14.64 -1.85
C LEU A 261 10.23 14.59 -1.76
N ARG A 262 10.92 15.67 -2.18
CA ARG A 262 12.38 15.76 -2.11
C ARG A 262 12.87 15.67 -0.67
N MET A 263 12.21 16.37 0.25
CA MET A 263 12.52 16.33 1.69
C MET A 263 12.26 14.96 2.29
N ALA A 264 11.13 14.33 1.95
CA ALA A 264 10.84 12.96 2.38
C ALA A 264 11.91 11.97 1.91
N LEU A 265 12.37 12.08 0.66
CA LEU A 265 13.42 11.20 0.13
C LEU A 265 14.78 11.42 0.80
N LEU A 266 15.13 12.67 1.10
CA LEU A 266 16.36 13.00 1.85
C LEU A 266 16.31 12.42 3.27
N SER A 267 15.18 12.58 3.95
CA SER A 267 14.90 12.00 5.26
C SER A 267 15.05 10.47 5.27
N MET A 268 14.38 9.80 4.33
CA MET A 268 14.44 8.33 4.20
C MET A 268 15.86 7.84 3.94
N ARG A 269 16.65 8.58 3.15
CA ARG A 269 18.07 8.26 2.89
C ARG A 269 18.96 8.48 4.10
N ALA A 270 18.64 9.44 4.97
CA ALA A 270 19.36 9.66 6.21
C ALA A 270 19.12 8.50 7.19
N HIS A 271 17.88 7.99 7.28
CA HIS A 271 17.50 6.91 8.20
C HIS A 271 17.20 5.58 7.48
N LYS A 272 18.23 5.01 6.83
CA LYS A 272 18.11 3.81 5.99
C LYS A 272 17.55 2.59 6.72
N LEU A 273 18.06 2.29 7.93
CA LEU A 273 17.67 1.10 8.69
C LEU A 273 16.19 1.15 9.07
N ARG A 274 15.75 2.30 9.59
CA ARG A 274 14.34 2.56 9.94
C ARG A 274 13.43 2.42 8.73
N THR A 275 13.82 3.07 7.63
CA THR A 275 13.06 3.02 6.37
C THR A 275 12.97 1.59 5.85
N PHE A 276 14.05 0.82 5.91
CA PHE A 276 14.05 -0.58 5.51
C PHE A 276 13.12 -1.45 6.39
N LEU A 277 13.21 -1.32 7.72
CA LEU A 277 12.39 -2.11 8.64
C LEU A 277 10.89 -1.80 8.52
N THR A 278 10.52 -0.54 8.27
CA THR A 278 9.12 -0.16 8.02
C THR A 278 8.60 -0.69 6.69
N MET A 279 9.40 -0.57 5.63
CA MET A 279 9.03 -1.14 4.32
C MET A 279 8.90 -2.66 4.38
N LEU A 280 9.73 -3.36 5.17
CA LEU A 280 9.72 -4.82 5.26
C LEU A 280 8.35 -5.37 5.69
N GLY A 281 7.70 -4.75 6.68
CA GLY A 281 6.35 -5.15 7.11
C GLY A 281 5.31 -5.02 5.99
N ILE A 282 5.38 -3.93 5.22
CA ILE A 282 4.49 -3.70 4.06
C ILE A 282 4.81 -4.67 2.91
N ILE A 283 6.09 -4.92 2.63
CA ILE A 283 6.55 -5.85 1.59
C ILE A 283 6.00 -7.25 1.87
N ILE A 284 6.20 -7.76 3.09
CA ILE A 284 5.73 -9.09 3.50
C ILE A 284 4.20 -9.16 3.44
N GLY A 285 3.51 -8.14 3.97
CA GLY A 285 2.05 -8.08 3.94
C GLY A 285 1.48 -8.14 2.52
N ILE A 286 1.96 -7.28 1.62
CA ILE A 286 1.50 -7.24 0.22
C ILE A 286 1.88 -8.51 -0.54
N ALA A 287 3.10 -9.02 -0.36
CA ALA A 287 3.53 -10.25 -1.00
C ALA A 287 2.71 -11.46 -0.56
N SER A 288 2.34 -11.53 0.72
CA SER A 288 1.49 -12.58 1.28
C SER A 288 0.07 -12.52 0.69
N VAL A 289 -0.56 -11.34 0.68
CA VAL A 289 -1.92 -11.16 0.13
C VAL A 289 -1.97 -11.58 -1.34
N ILE A 290 -1.06 -11.10 -2.18
CA ILE A 290 -1.07 -11.39 -3.62
C ILE A 290 -0.80 -12.88 -3.88
N SER A 291 0.18 -13.48 -3.19
CA SER A 291 0.52 -14.90 -3.37
C SER A 291 -0.62 -15.82 -2.94
N VAL A 292 -1.28 -15.55 -1.82
CA VAL A 292 -2.44 -16.32 -1.35
C VAL A 292 -3.59 -16.27 -2.35
N VAL A 293 -3.93 -15.07 -2.85
CA VAL A 293 -5.01 -14.91 -3.81
C VAL A 293 -4.66 -15.59 -5.14
N ALA A 294 -3.42 -15.46 -5.61
CA ALA A 294 -2.95 -16.10 -6.83
C ALA A 294 -2.96 -17.64 -6.74
N LEU A 295 -2.59 -18.18 -5.57
CA LEU A 295 -2.65 -19.61 -5.29
C LEU A 295 -4.10 -20.11 -5.22
N GLY A 296 -5.00 -19.35 -4.60
CA GLY A 296 -6.44 -19.66 -4.52
C GLY A 296 -7.09 -19.71 -5.91
N GLN A 297 -6.85 -18.69 -6.73
CA GLN A 297 -7.33 -18.63 -8.12
C GLN A 297 -6.75 -19.76 -8.98
N GLY A 298 -5.45 -20.04 -8.86
CA GLY A 298 -4.81 -21.15 -9.56
C GLY A 298 -5.36 -22.52 -9.16
N SER A 299 -5.60 -22.72 -7.86
CA SER A 299 -6.22 -23.94 -7.34
C SER A 299 -7.66 -24.09 -7.84
N GLN A 300 -8.45 -23.02 -7.81
CA GLN A 300 -9.82 -23.00 -8.33
C GLN A 300 -9.85 -23.34 -9.82
N GLN A 301 -9.01 -22.70 -10.64
CA GLN A 301 -8.95 -22.94 -12.08
C GLN A 301 -8.54 -24.38 -12.39
N ARG A 302 -7.57 -24.93 -11.65
CA ARG A 302 -7.12 -26.32 -11.82
C ARG A 302 -8.23 -27.32 -11.49
N VAL A 303 -8.95 -27.10 -10.40
CA VAL A 303 -10.07 -27.95 -10.00
C VAL A 303 -11.21 -27.88 -11.02
N LEU A 304 -11.54 -26.68 -11.51
CA LEU A 304 -12.51 -26.51 -12.60
C LEU A 304 -12.08 -27.20 -13.90
N GLN A 305 -10.80 -27.13 -14.27
CA GLN A 305 -10.27 -27.86 -15.43
C GLN A 305 -10.42 -29.38 -15.28
N ASN A 306 -10.10 -29.92 -14.10
CA ASN A 306 -10.28 -31.35 -13.82
C ASN A 306 -11.76 -31.76 -13.92
N ILE A 307 -12.69 -30.92 -13.46
CA ILE A 307 -14.14 -31.18 -13.54
C ILE A 307 -14.66 -31.03 -14.98
N SER A 308 -14.19 -30.04 -15.74
CA SER A 308 -14.61 -29.82 -17.13
C SER A 308 -14.33 -31.01 -18.05
N SER A 309 -13.39 -31.88 -17.65
CA SER A 309 -13.09 -33.13 -18.35
C SER A 309 -14.15 -34.23 -18.17
N LEU A 310 -15.12 -34.04 -17.27
CA LEU A 310 -16.22 -34.99 -17.00
C LEU A 310 -17.44 -34.81 -17.92
N GLY A 311 -17.42 -33.80 -18.80
CA GLY A 311 -18.58 -33.38 -19.59
C GLY A 311 -19.30 -32.20 -18.94
N THR A 312 -19.82 -31.26 -19.75
CA THR A 312 -20.63 -30.14 -19.26
C THR A 312 -22.10 -30.57 -19.18
N ASN A 313 -22.76 -30.28 -18.06
CA ASN A 313 -24.20 -30.44 -17.86
C ASN A 313 -24.71 -31.89 -17.98
N THR A 314 -24.01 -32.86 -17.39
CA THR A 314 -24.45 -34.26 -17.34
C THR A 314 -25.10 -34.61 -16.01
N LEU A 315 -26.25 -35.28 -16.09
CA LEU A 315 -26.96 -35.94 -14.99
C LEU A 315 -26.67 -37.44 -15.05
N GLU A 316 -26.07 -37.99 -14.01
CA GLU A 316 -25.80 -39.44 -13.92
C GLU A 316 -26.77 -40.11 -12.96
N ILE A 317 -27.61 -40.98 -13.49
CA ILE A 317 -28.72 -41.61 -12.78
C ILE A 317 -28.30 -43.01 -12.36
N PHE A 318 -28.34 -43.30 -11.07
CA PHE A 318 -27.96 -44.59 -10.49
C PHE A 318 -29.16 -45.25 -9.82
N ALA A 319 -29.17 -46.59 -9.83
CA ALA A 319 -30.14 -47.36 -9.06
C ALA A 319 -29.80 -47.29 -7.55
N GLY A 320 -30.81 -47.21 -6.70
CA GLY A 320 -30.67 -47.04 -5.26
C GLY A 320 -31.36 -45.78 -4.73
N LYS A 321 -31.57 -45.72 -3.42
CA LYS A 321 -32.18 -44.54 -2.80
C LYS A 321 -31.21 -43.36 -2.70
N ASP A 322 -29.97 -43.66 -2.31
CA ASP A 322 -28.93 -42.66 -2.04
C ASP A 322 -27.54 -43.18 -2.39
N PHE A 323 -26.58 -42.27 -2.48
CA PHE A 323 -25.17 -42.58 -2.61
C PHE A 323 -24.69 -43.48 -1.46
N GLY A 324 -24.10 -44.62 -1.77
CA GLY A 324 -23.61 -45.57 -0.76
C GLY A 324 -24.66 -46.55 -0.21
N ASP A 325 -25.87 -46.60 -0.78
CA ASP A 325 -26.87 -47.61 -0.43
C ASP A 325 -26.33 -49.03 -0.66
N ILE A 326 -26.20 -49.81 0.42
CA ILE A 326 -25.68 -51.19 0.43
C ILE A 326 -26.58 -52.12 -0.41
N ARG A 327 -27.86 -51.75 -0.60
CA ARG A 327 -28.84 -52.52 -1.37
C ARG A 327 -28.88 -52.13 -2.85
N SER A 328 -28.16 -51.08 -3.27
CA SER A 328 -28.12 -50.59 -4.67
C SER A 328 -27.78 -51.70 -5.67
N GLY A 329 -26.83 -52.58 -5.35
CA GLY A 329 -26.44 -53.70 -6.23
C GLY A 329 -27.52 -54.77 -6.44
N LYS A 330 -28.62 -54.76 -5.67
CA LYS A 330 -29.79 -55.64 -5.85
C LYS A 330 -30.95 -54.96 -6.57
N ILE A 331 -30.89 -53.64 -6.78
CA ILE A 331 -31.93 -52.86 -7.44
C ILE A 331 -31.62 -52.86 -8.94
N THR A 332 -32.42 -53.59 -9.71
CA THR A 332 -32.24 -53.79 -11.15
C THR A 332 -33.37 -53.16 -11.96
N THR A 333 -33.91 -52.04 -11.49
CA THR A 333 -35.09 -51.38 -12.06
C THR A 333 -34.76 -50.47 -13.24
N LEU A 334 -33.54 -49.90 -13.28
CA LEU A 334 -33.07 -49.13 -14.43
C LEU A 334 -32.85 -50.03 -15.65
N VAL A 335 -33.57 -49.75 -16.73
CA VAL A 335 -33.52 -50.52 -17.98
C VAL A 335 -33.35 -49.61 -19.21
N VAL A 336 -33.07 -50.23 -20.35
CA VAL A 336 -32.83 -49.50 -21.62
C VAL A 336 -34.05 -48.69 -22.06
N SER A 337 -35.27 -49.15 -21.78
CA SER A 337 -36.49 -48.42 -22.14
C SER A 337 -36.64 -47.09 -21.38
N ASP A 338 -36.00 -46.94 -20.22
CA ASP A 338 -35.95 -45.66 -19.50
C ASP A 338 -35.01 -44.69 -20.18
N ALA A 339 -33.86 -45.17 -20.66
CA ALA A 339 -32.93 -44.38 -21.45
C ALA A 339 -33.57 -43.90 -22.77
N GLU A 340 -34.36 -44.75 -23.43
CA GLU A 340 -35.12 -44.37 -24.63
C GLU A 340 -36.20 -43.33 -24.33
N ALA A 341 -36.93 -43.47 -23.23
CA ALA A 341 -37.94 -42.48 -22.81
C ALA A 341 -37.33 -41.12 -22.47
N LEU A 342 -36.14 -41.12 -21.85
CA LEU A 342 -35.35 -39.92 -21.58
C LEU A 342 -34.83 -39.28 -22.87
N ALA A 343 -34.43 -40.08 -23.86
CA ALA A 343 -33.91 -39.58 -25.13
C ALA A 343 -34.97 -38.88 -26.00
N GLN A 344 -36.27 -39.09 -25.72
CA GLN A 344 -37.38 -38.42 -26.40
C GLN A 344 -37.72 -37.05 -25.80
N GLN A 345 -37.13 -36.68 -24.67
CA GLN A 345 -37.42 -35.42 -24.00
C GLN A 345 -36.70 -34.25 -24.67
N SER A 346 -37.37 -33.11 -24.81
CA SER A 346 -36.80 -31.92 -25.45
C SER A 346 -35.60 -31.32 -24.70
N TYR A 347 -35.50 -31.60 -23.40
CA TYR A 347 -34.44 -31.07 -22.53
C TYR A 347 -33.15 -31.92 -22.54
N VAL A 348 -33.09 -32.94 -23.38
CA VAL A 348 -32.00 -33.92 -23.42
C VAL A 348 -31.29 -33.87 -24.77
N ALA A 349 -30.00 -33.55 -24.77
CA ALA A 349 -29.16 -33.57 -25.96
C ALA A 349 -28.71 -34.99 -26.33
N ALA A 350 -28.37 -35.80 -25.31
CA ALA A 350 -27.95 -37.18 -25.49
C ALA A 350 -28.23 -38.03 -24.25
N VAL A 351 -28.53 -39.30 -24.46
CA VAL A 351 -28.64 -40.30 -23.39
C VAL A 351 -27.71 -41.46 -23.68
N THR A 352 -27.04 -41.95 -22.65
CA THR A 352 -26.20 -43.13 -22.74
C THR A 352 -26.47 -44.08 -21.58
N PRO A 353 -26.96 -45.31 -21.86
CA PRO A 353 -26.99 -46.37 -20.88
C PRO A 353 -25.58 -46.91 -20.63
N THR A 354 -25.24 -47.17 -19.38
CA THR A 354 -23.95 -47.73 -18.97
C THR A 354 -24.15 -49.02 -18.18
N VAL A 355 -23.40 -50.04 -18.55
CA VAL A 355 -23.19 -51.26 -17.77
C VAL A 355 -21.70 -51.46 -17.54
N SER A 356 -21.31 -52.17 -16.50
CA SER A 356 -19.90 -52.43 -16.26
C SER A 356 -19.69 -53.78 -15.58
N THR A 357 -18.61 -54.46 -15.94
CA THR A 357 -18.10 -55.62 -15.21
C THR A 357 -16.58 -55.58 -15.14
N SER A 358 -15.97 -56.36 -14.25
CA SER A 358 -14.52 -56.56 -14.25
C SER A 358 -14.21 -57.91 -14.91
N SER A 359 -13.21 -57.95 -15.79
CA SER A 359 -12.76 -59.19 -16.43
C SER A 359 -11.26 -59.16 -16.68
N THR A 360 -10.64 -60.34 -16.65
CA THR A 360 -9.26 -60.51 -17.10
C THR A 360 -9.20 -60.38 -18.61
N VAL A 361 -8.23 -59.59 -19.09
CA VAL A 361 -7.96 -59.32 -20.50
C VAL A 361 -6.63 -59.95 -20.85
N ARG A 362 -6.56 -60.63 -21.99
CA ARG A 362 -5.36 -61.35 -22.45
C ARG A 362 -5.00 -60.94 -23.87
N PHE A 363 -3.71 -60.68 -24.07
CA PHE A 363 -3.11 -60.48 -25.38
C PHE A 363 -1.73 -61.16 -25.41
N GLY A 364 -1.59 -62.22 -26.21
CA GLY A 364 -0.39 -63.07 -26.17
C GLY A 364 -0.17 -63.66 -24.77
N ALA A 365 1.03 -63.46 -24.21
CA ALA A 365 1.39 -63.91 -22.86
C ALA A 365 1.03 -62.90 -21.75
N LYS A 366 0.52 -61.71 -22.10
CA LYS A 366 0.19 -60.66 -21.13
C LYS A 366 -1.26 -60.77 -20.68
N GLU A 367 -1.47 -60.75 -19.37
CA GLU A 367 -2.79 -60.72 -18.75
C GLU A 367 -2.90 -59.54 -17.80
N ALA A 368 -4.05 -58.86 -17.80
CA ALA A 368 -4.35 -57.80 -16.84
C ALA A 368 -5.85 -57.77 -16.54
N ASN A 369 -6.24 -57.37 -15.33
CA ASN A 369 -7.64 -57.12 -15.02
C ASN A 369 -8.04 -55.73 -15.50
N ALA A 370 -9.14 -55.66 -16.25
CA ALA A 370 -9.68 -54.41 -16.76
C ALA A 370 -11.16 -54.30 -16.47
N LEU A 371 -11.61 -53.04 -16.36
CA LEU A 371 -13.00 -52.70 -16.24
C LEU A 371 -13.62 -52.63 -17.63
N VAL A 372 -14.58 -53.51 -17.88
CA VAL A 372 -15.31 -53.65 -19.12
C VAL A 372 -16.57 -52.81 -19.04
N ASN A 373 -16.56 -51.65 -19.71
CA ASN A 373 -17.69 -50.72 -19.79
C ASN A 373 -18.50 -51.02 -21.04
N GLY A 374 -19.79 -51.30 -20.86
CA GLY A 374 -20.77 -51.36 -21.94
C GLY A 374 -21.42 -49.99 -22.08
N VAL A 375 -21.23 -49.34 -23.22
CA VAL A 375 -21.69 -47.97 -23.48
C VAL A 375 -22.36 -47.85 -24.85
N SER A 376 -23.09 -46.75 -25.11
CA SER A 376 -23.66 -46.46 -26.44
C SER A 376 -22.69 -45.67 -27.32
N GLU A 377 -23.04 -45.50 -28.59
CA GLU A 377 -22.29 -44.70 -29.56
C GLU A 377 -22.14 -43.23 -29.15
N ARG A 378 -23.10 -42.71 -28.35
CA ARG A 378 -23.08 -41.32 -27.87
C ARG A 378 -22.27 -41.12 -26.58
N TYR A 379 -21.79 -42.18 -25.95
CA TYR A 379 -21.03 -42.11 -24.69
C TYR A 379 -19.85 -41.15 -24.76
N PHE A 380 -19.02 -41.32 -25.80
CA PHE A 380 -17.78 -40.56 -25.94
C PHE A 380 -18.04 -39.07 -26.17
N VAL A 381 -19.17 -38.73 -26.80
CA VAL A 381 -19.62 -37.34 -26.97
C VAL A 381 -20.13 -36.79 -25.64
N ALA A 382 -21.01 -37.54 -24.95
CA ALA A 382 -21.60 -37.13 -23.68
C ALA A 382 -20.56 -36.93 -22.55
N LYS A 383 -19.53 -37.78 -22.49
CA LYS A 383 -18.42 -37.67 -21.53
C LYS A 383 -17.22 -36.87 -22.05
N GLY A 384 -17.31 -36.28 -23.25
CA GLY A 384 -16.24 -35.45 -23.84
C GLY A 384 -14.92 -36.19 -24.12
N THR A 385 -14.95 -37.52 -24.23
CA THR A 385 -13.76 -38.36 -24.43
C THR A 385 -13.26 -38.21 -25.87
N LYS A 386 -12.01 -37.77 -26.04
CA LYS A 386 -11.38 -37.59 -27.36
C LYS A 386 -10.73 -38.88 -27.86
N LEU A 387 -10.90 -39.14 -29.15
CA LEU A 387 -10.23 -40.23 -29.85
C LEU A 387 -8.75 -39.88 -30.05
N SER A 388 -7.85 -40.81 -29.71
CA SER A 388 -6.41 -40.72 -29.98
C SER A 388 -6.07 -41.35 -31.33
N GLN A 389 -6.53 -42.59 -31.55
CA GLN A 389 -6.27 -43.33 -32.79
C GLN A 389 -7.46 -44.24 -33.16
N GLY A 390 -7.61 -44.55 -34.45
CA GLY A 390 -8.62 -45.50 -34.95
C GLY A 390 -9.99 -44.86 -35.18
N ARG A 391 -11.06 -45.55 -34.80
CA ARG A 391 -12.44 -45.07 -34.88
C ARG A 391 -13.23 -45.46 -33.64
N LEU A 392 -14.29 -44.69 -33.34
CA LEU A 392 -15.32 -45.10 -32.38
C LEU A 392 -16.32 -46.03 -33.06
N PHE A 393 -17.06 -46.81 -32.28
CA PHE A 393 -18.16 -47.63 -32.81
C PHE A 393 -19.43 -46.81 -33.00
N ASP A 394 -20.26 -47.20 -33.96
CA ASP A 394 -21.50 -46.51 -34.34
C ASP A 394 -22.75 -47.25 -33.82
N GLY A 395 -23.93 -46.68 -34.08
CA GLY A 395 -25.20 -47.31 -33.69
C GLY A 395 -25.43 -48.68 -34.35
N GLY A 396 -24.79 -48.95 -35.50
CA GLY A 396 -24.83 -50.25 -36.16
C GLY A 396 -24.09 -51.32 -35.34
N SER A 397 -22.88 -51.00 -34.85
CA SER A 397 -22.13 -51.87 -33.93
C SER A 397 -22.91 -52.17 -32.65
N VAL A 398 -23.68 -51.18 -32.13
CA VAL A 398 -24.55 -51.36 -30.96
C VAL A 398 -25.72 -52.28 -31.27
N ALA A 399 -26.43 -52.08 -32.39
CA ALA A 399 -27.57 -52.91 -32.77
C ALA A 399 -27.16 -54.37 -33.05
N GLN A 400 -26.00 -54.59 -33.69
CA GLN A 400 -25.51 -55.91 -34.07
C GLN A 400 -24.80 -56.66 -32.92
N LYS A 401 -24.69 -56.06 -31.72
CA LYS A 401 -23.93 -56.63 -30.58
C LYS A 401 -22.50 -56.95 -30.99
N ALA A 402 -21.89 -56.05 -31.76
CA ALA A 402 -20.54 -56.21 -32.30
C ALA A 402 -19.52 -56.36 -31.16
N GLN A 403 -18.47 -57.12 -31.43
CA GLN A 403 -17.36 -57.33 -30.49
C GLN A 403 -16.22 -56.34 -30.74
N ASP A 404 -16.59 -55.11 -31.10
CA ASP A 404 -15.65 -54.00 -31.26
C ASP A 404 -15.34 -53.42 -29.88
N VAL A 405 -14.06 -53.20 -29.60
CA VAL A 405 -13.59 -52.61 -28.34
C VAL A 405 -12.77 -51.36 -28.60
N VAL A 406 -13.06 -50.32 -27.83
CA VAL A 406 -12.25 -49.12 -27.71
C VAL A 406 -11.51 -49.19 -26.38
N ILE A 407 -10.20 -48.95 -26.39
CA ILE A 407 -9.36 -49.06 -25.19
C ILE A 407 -8.85 -47.69 -24.77
N ASP A 408 -8.58 -47.49 -23.48
CA ASP A 408 -7.90 -46.28 -23.02
C ASP A 408 -6.37 -46.38 -23.22
N GLU A 409 -5.69 -45.23 -23.14
CA GLU A 409 -4.24 -45.15 -23.30
C GLU A 409 -3.47 -45.94 -22.22
N ASN A 410 -4.06 -46.12 -21.03
CA ASN A 410 -3.48 -46.94 -19.97
C ASN A 410 -3.50 -48.43 -20.32
N THR A 411 -4.62 -48.92 -20.86
CA THR A 411 -4.76 -50.29 -21.37
C THR A 411 -3.80 -50.54 -22.53
N ARG A 412 -3.66 -49.56 -23.44
CA ARG A 412 -2.65 -49.62 -24.51
C ARG A 412 -1.25 -49.80 -23.94
N LYS A 413 -0.85 -48.93 -23.01
CA LYS A 413 0.49 -48.99 -22.38
C LYS A 413 0.73 -50.29 -21.61
N SER A 414 -0.28 -50.81 -20.92
CA SER A 414 -0.13 -52.03 -20.11
C SER A 414 -0.06 -53.30 -20.97
N LEU A 415 -1.00 -53.48 -21.91
CA LEU A 415 -1.11 -54.71 -22.70
C LEU A 415 -0.18 -54.73 -23.93
N PHE A 416 0.16 -53.56 -24.49
CA PHE A 416 0.90 -53.44 -25.75
C PHE A 416 2.28 -52.75 -25.60
N ALA A 417 2.86 -52.69 -24.40
CA ALA A 417 4.16 -52.03 -24.15
C ALA A 417 5.30 -52.53 -25.07
N ASP A 418 5.33 -53.84 -25.35
CA ASP A 418 6.39 -54.54 -26.08
C ASP A 418 5.92 -54.98 -27.48
N PHE A 419 4.82 -54.39 -27.97
CA PHE A 419 4.26 -54.73 -29.27
C PHE A 419 4.66 -53.65 -30.28
N ASP A 420 5.50 -54.02 -31.24
CA ASP A 420 6.05 -53.11 -32.26
C ASP A 420 5.02 -52.63 -33.32
N GLY A 421 3.81 -53.20 -33.31
CA GLY A 421 2.74 -52.87 -34.25
C GLY A 421 1.66 -51.92 -33.69
N SER A 422 0.73 -51.49 -34.55
CA SER A 422 -0.46 -50.77 -34.08
C SER A 422 -1.42 -51.73 -33.36
N PRO A 423 -1.91 -51.39 -32.15
CA PRO A 423 -2.94 -52.17 -31.45
C PRO A 423 -4.28 -52.24 -32.19
N ILE A 424 -4.53 -51.32 -33.14
CA ILE A 424 -5.77 -51.28 -33.91
C ILE A 424 -5.85 -52.50 -34.83
N GLY A 425 -7.02 -53.14 -34.84
CA GLY A 425 -7.29 -54.36 -35.62
C GLY A 425 -6.89 -55.65 -34.92
N GLN A 426 -6.10 -55.58 -33.84
CA GLN A 426 -5.74 -56.74 -33.04
C GLN A 426 -6.94 -57.25 -32.24
N VAL A 427 -6.97 -58.57 -32.00
CA VAL A 427 -8.00 -59.22 -31.19
C VAL A 427 -7.43 -59.49 -29.80
N ILE A 428 -8.12 -58.99 -28.78
CA ILE A 428 -7.85 -59.28 -27.37
C ILE A 428 -8.93 -60.22 -26.84
N LEU A 429 -8.56 -61.09 -25.90
CA LEU A 429 -9.52 -61.96 -25.23
C LEU A 429 -9.94 -61.33 -23.91
N ILE A 430 -11.21 -60.95 -23.78
CA ILE A 430 -11.79 -60.40 -22.56
C ILE A 430 -12.57 -61.53 -21.88
N GLY A 431 -11.98 -62.14 -20.87
CA GLY A 431 -12.50 -63.37 -20.26
C GLY A 431 -12.52 -64.51 -21.26
N LYS A 432 -13.72 -64.84 -21.79
CA LYS A 432 -13.92 -65.84 -22.83
C LYS A 432 -14.34 -65.25 -24.19
N VAL A 433 -14.48 -63.92 -24.26
CA VAL A 433 -15.05 -63.22 -25.41
C VAL A 433 -13.92 -62.57 -26.22
N PRO A 434 -13.68 -62.98 -27.48
CA PRO A 434 -12.73 -62.28 -28.34
C PRO A 434 -13.32 -60.94 -28.76
N ALA A 435 -12.54 -59.86 -28.68
CA ALA A 435 -12.94 -58.52 -29.09
C ALA A 435 -11.84 -57.85 -29.93
N ARG A 436 -12.23 -57.14 -30.99
CA ARG A 436 -11.31 -56.47 -31.90
C ARG A 436 -11.15 -55.01 -31.51
N ILE A 437 -9.91 -54.56 -31.35
CA ILE A 437 -9.61 -53.16 -31.04
C ILE A 437 -9.90 -52.31 -32.27
N VAL A 438 -10.82 -51.36 -32.17
CA VAL A 438 -11.18 -50.43 -33.25
C VAL A 438 -10.69 -49.01 -33.02
N GLY A 439 -10.41 -48.64 -31.78
CA GLY A 439 -9.98 -47.30 -31.42
C GLY A 439 -9.31 -47.22 -30.04
N ILE A 440 -8.61 -46.12 -29.84
CA ILE A 440 -7.89 -45.80 -28.61
C ILE A 440 -8.29 -44.38 -28.19
N THR A 441 -8.72 -44.19 -26.94
CA THR A 441 -9.06 -42.87 -26.40
C THR A 441 -7.85 -42.20 -25.75
N GLN A 442 -7.87 -40.87 -25.68
CA GLN A 442 -6.88 -40.12 -24.90
C GLN A 442 -7.03 -40.45 -23.41
N ALA A 443 -5.92 -40.40 -22.67
CA ALA A 443 -5.95 -40.58 -21.22
C ALA A 443 -6.79 -39.48 -20.57
N GLN A 444 -7.93 -39.85 -19.98
CA GLN A 444 -8.80 -38.91 -19.28
C GLN A 444 -8.32 -38.81 -17.83
N GLN A 445 -7.50 -37.80 -17.54
CA GLN A 445 -7.09 -37.47 -16.18
C GLN A 445 -8.15 -36.55 -15.55
N GLY A 446 -9.12 -37.12 -14.81
CA GLY A 446 -10.13 -36.26 -14.17
C GLY A 446 -11.30 -36.91 -13.40
N GLY A 447 -11.38 -38.24 -13.28
CA GLY A 447 -12.45 -38.90 -12.51
C GLY A 447 -12.22 -38.90 -10.99
N PHE A 448 -13.31 -38.96 -10.20
CA PHE A 448 -13.27 -39.34 -8.78
C PHE A 448 -12.87 -40.83 -8.67
N GLY A 449 -11.58 -41.12 -8.84
CA GLY A 449 -11.02 -42.46 -8.82
C GLY A 449 -9.64 -42.51 -9.49
N SER A 450 -8.74 -43.35 -8.96
CA SER A 450 -7.36 -43.44 -9.45
C SER A 450 -7.31 -43.85 -10.93
N SER A 451 -6.56 -43.09 -11.71
CA SER A 451 -6.29 -43.28 -13.15
C SER A 451 -5.42 -44.51 -13.46
N GLN A 452 -5.37 -45.50 -12.56
CA GLN A 452 -4.53 -46.70 -12.69
C GLN A 452 -5.29 -47.94 -13.17
N ASN A 453 -6.63 -47.92 -13.16
CA ASN A 453 -7.42 -49.06 -13.63
C ASN A 453 -7.52 -49.06 -15.16
N LEU A 454 -7.29 -50.22 -15.76
CA LEU A 454 -7.42 -50.41 -17.21
C LEU A 454 -8.90 -50.37 -17.61
N SER A 455 -9.26 -49.57 -18.61
CA SER A 455 -10.64 -49.42 -19.07
C SER A 455 -10.83 -49.85 -20.52
N LEU A 456 -11.83 -50.70 -20.73
CA LEU A 456 -12.30 -51.15 -22.05
C LEU A 456 -13.73 -50.64 -22.27
N TYR A 457 -14.05 -50.24 -23.49
CA TYR A 457 -15.38 -49.77 -23.89
C TYR A 457 -15.90 -50.62 -25.05
N LEU A 458 -17.03 -51.29 -24.84
CA LEU A 458 -17.74 -52.09 -25.83
C LEU A 458 -19.19 -51.60 -25.94
N PRO A 459 -19.91 -51.96 -27.01
CA PRO A 459 -21.36 -51.75 -27.05
C PRO A 459 -22.08 -52.37 -25.85
N TYR A 460 -22.95 -51.60 -25.19
CA TYR A 460 -23.66 -52.06 -23.98
C TYR A 460 -24.46 -53.35 -24.22
N THR A 461 -25.03 -53.50 -25.42
CA THR A 461 -25.79 -54.69 -25.85
C THR A 461 -24.91 -55.95 -25.91
N ALA A 462 -23.64 -55.80 -26.31
CA ALA A 462 -22.66 -56.88 -26.33
C ALA A 462 -22.24 -57.26 -24.90
N VAL A 463 -22.04 -56.27 -24.02
CA VAL A 463 -21.70 -56.52 -22.61
C VAL A 463 -22.84 -57.21 -21.86
N GLN A 464 -24.08 -56.74 -22.04
CA GLN A 464 -25.26 -57.34 -21.43
C GLN A 464 -25.45 -58.80 -21.85
N SER A 465 -25.34 -59.09 -23.15
CA SER A 465 -25.61 -60.44 -23.68
C SER A 465 -24.46 -61.43 -23.49
N ARG A 466 -23.20 -60.99 -23.56
CA ARG A 466 -22.03 -61.89 -23.57
C ARG A 466 -21.29 -61.97 -22.23
N PHE A 467 -21.49 -61.01 -21.33
CA PHE A 467 -20.78 -60.96 -20.05
C PHE A 467 -21.70 -61.01 -18.83
N LEU A 468 -22.74 -60.16 -18.80
CA LEU A 468 -23.58 -60.01 -17.60
C LEU A 468 -24.77 -60.96 -17.55
N GLY A 469 -25.38 -61.29 -18.70
CA GLY A 469 -26.62 -62.08 -18.75
C GLY A 469 -27.85 -61.36 -18.17
N SER A 470 -27.79 -60.04 -18.00
CA SER A 470 -28.87 -59.20 -17.45
C SER A 470 -29.14 -57.99 -18.34
N LEU A 471 -30.40 -57.55 -18.38
CA LEU A 471 -30.83 -56.32 -19.07
C LEU A 471 -30.76 -55.07 -18.19
N SER A 472 -30.45 -55.23 -16.91
CA SER A 472 -30.34 -54.12 -15.95
C SER A 472 -29.15 -53.20 -16.28
N LEU A 473 -29.35 -51.90 -16.13
CA LEU A 473 -28.31 -50.89 -16.28
C LEU A 473 -27.64 -50.58 -14.93
N ARG A 474 -26.37 -50.20 -14.97
CA ARG A 474 -25.68 -49.66 -13.78
C ARG A 474 -26.05 -48.19 -13.58
N SER A 475 -26.01 -47.43 -14.67
CA SER A 475 -26.41 -46.03 -14.68
C SER A 475 -26.90 -45.59 -16.05
N ILE A 476 -27.63 -44.48 -16.07
CA ILE A 476 -28.00 -43.75 -17.29
C ILE A 476 -27.39 -42.37 -17.19
N THR A 477 -26.54 -42.00 -18.16
CA THR A 477 -26.02 -40.65 -18.26
C THR A 477 -26.88 -39.86 -19.23
N VAL A 478 -27.42 -38.73 -18.78
CA VAL A 478 -28.20 -37.79 -19.57
C VAL A 478 -27.39 -36.51 -19.71
N GLN A 479 -27.11 -36.11 -20.94
CA GLN A 479 -26.56 -34.79 -21.25
C GLN A 479 -27.73 -33.83 -21.46
N VAL A 480 -27.83 -32.81 -20.61
CA VAL A 480 -28.85 -31.76 -20.71
C VAL A 480 -28.50 -30.86 -21.89
N SER A 481 -29.52 -30.42 -22.63
CA SER A 481 -29.34 -29.45 -23.72
C SER A 481 -28.81 -28.10 -23.19
N ASP A 482 -27.95 -27.44 -23.97
CA ASP A 482 -27.23 -26.22 -23.53
C ASP A 482 -28.15 -25.03 -23.20
N ASP A 483 -29.41 -25.06 -23.66
CA ASP A 483 -30.42 -24.02 -23.48
C ASP A 483 -31.22 -24.16 -22.17
N ILE A 484 -30.99 -25.22 -21.38
CA ILE A 484 -31.81 -25.55 -20.21
C ILE A 484 -30.94 -25.72 -18.97
N ASP A 485 -31.42 -25.16 -17.86
CA ASP A 485 -30.77 -25.28 -16.56
C ASP A 485 -30.78 -26.74 -16.07
N ALA A 486 -29.62 -27.24 -15.63
CA ALA A 486 -29.44 -28.62 -15.17
C ALA A 486 -30.36 -28.98 -14.00
N SER A 487 -30.68 -28.02 -13.12
CA SER A 487 -31.57 -28.23 -11.97
C SER A 487 -33.03 -28.48 -12.40
N ILE A 488 -33.48 -27.79 -13.45
CA ILE A 488 -34.83 -27.97 -14.02
C ILE A 488 -34.90 -29.33 -14.72
N ALA A 489 -33.87 -29.67 -15.50
CA ALA A 489 -33.76 -30.97 -16.13
C ALA A 489 -33.76 -32.11 -15.10
N GLU A 490 -33.06 -31.95 -13.97
CA GLU A 490 -33.04 -32.94 -12.89
C GLU A 490 -34.43 -33.20 -12.28
N GLN A 491 -35.21 -32.15 -12.05
CA GLN A 491 -36.60 -32.27 -11.57
C GLN A 491 -37.49 -32.98 -12.60
N ALA A 492 -37.33 -32.65 -13.88
CA ALA A 492 -38.09 -33.28 -14.96
C ALA A 492 -37.74 -34.77 -15.11
N VAL A 493 -36.45 -35.13 -15.10
CA VAL A 493 -35.96 -36.52 -15.09
C VAL A 493 -36.51 -37.28 -13.88
N THR A 494 -36.45 -36.66 -12.70
CA THR A 494 -36.96 -37.27 -11.47
C THR A 494 -38.45 -37.57 -11.57
N THR A 495 -39.23 -36.64 -12.09
CA THR A 495 -40.67 -36.80 -12.26
C THR A 495 -41.00 -37.92 -13.25
N LEU A 496 -40.34 -37.93 -14.41
CA LEU A 496 -40.54 -38.93 -15.46
C LEU A 496 -40.23 -40.35 -14.98
N LEU A 497 -39.06 -40.55 -14.35
CA LEU A 497 -38.65 -41.87 -13.88
C LEU A 497 -39.50 -42.34 -12.70
N THR A 498 -39.86 -41.45 -11.76
CA THR A 498 -40.75 -41.80 -10.65
C THR A 498 -42.13 -42.23 -11.16
N GLN A 499 -42.66 -41.57 -12.19
CA GLN A 499 -43.93 -41.96 -12.81
C GLN A 499 -43.85 -43.34 -13.47
N ARG A 500 -42.71 -43.68 -14.08
CA ARG A 500 -42.49 -44.98 -14.75
C ARG A 500 -42.26 -46.12 -13.76
N HIS A 501 -41.50 -45.87 -12.70
CA HIS A 501 -41.13 -46.89 -11.72
C HIS A 501 -42.16 -47.02 -10.58
N GLY A 502 -43.08 -46.07 -10.45
CA GLY A 502 -44.09 -46.00 -9.38
C GLY A 502 -43.55 -45.63 -8.00
N THR A 503 -42.23 -45.64 -7.81
CA THR A 503 -41.52 -45.22 -6.60
C THR A 503 -40.18 -44.57 -6.97
N ARG A 504 -39.59 -43.79 -6.06
CA ARG A 504 -38.24 -43.23 -6.25
C ARG A 504 -37.19 -44.23 -5.76
N ASP A 505 -36.64 -44.98 -6.71
CA ASP A 505 -35.64 -46.04 -6.52
C ASP A 505 -34.31 -45.73 -7.23
N PHE A 506 -34.11 -44.47 -7.59
CA PHE A 506 -32.89 -43.94 -8.20
C PHE A 506 -32.47 -42.63 -7.52
N TYR A 507 -31.20 -42.30 -7.67
CA TYR A 507 -30.65 -40.98 -7.34
C TYR A 507 -29.87 -40.42 -8.54
N ILE A 508 -29.79 -39.09 -8.61
CA ILE A 508 -29.14 -38.37 -9.70
C ILE A 508 -27.90 -37.68 -9.13
N LEU A 509 -26.76 -37.84 -9.78
CA LEU A 509 -25.57 -37.02 -9.54
C LEU A 509 -25.48 -35.96 -10.62
N ASN A 510 -25.64 -34.70 -10.20
CA ASN A 510 -25.52 -33.54 -11.07
C ASN A 510 -24.07 -33.01 -11.05
N THR A 511 -23.45 -32.90 -12.21
CA THR A 511 -22.08 -32.40 -12.33
C THR A 511 -21.98 -30.90 -12.00
N ASP A 512 -23.05 -30.14 -12.21
CA ASP A 512 -23.10 -28.71 -11.87
C ASP A 512 -23.15 -28.47 -10.36
N ASP A 513 -23.88 -29.29 -9.59
CA ASP A 513 -23.89 -29.21 -8.12
C ASP A 513 -22.51 -29.45 -7.53
N ILE A 514 -21.77 -30.43 -8.07
CA ILE A 514 -20.39 -30.70 -7.68
C ILE A 514 -19.50 -29.50 -8.02
N ARG A 515 -19.63 -28.94 -9.23
CA ARG A 515 -18.88 -27.75 -9.65
C ARG A 515 -19.17 -26.57 -8.72
N GLN A 516 -20.43 -26.31 -8.38
CA GLN A 516 -20.85 -25.21 -7.54
C GLN A 516 -20.36 -25.39 -6.10
N THR A 517 -20.52 -26.58 -5.52
CA THR A 517 -20.08 -26.89 -4.14
C THR A 517 -18.58 -26.72 -3.98
N ILE A 518 -17.79 -27.18 -4.96
CA ILE A 518 -16.34 -27.03 -4.92
C ILE A 518 -15.93 -25.58 -5.16
N THR A 519 -16.61 -24.88 -6.06
CA THR A 519 -16.35 -23.46 -6.32
C THR A 519 -16.63 -22.62 -5.08
N SER A 520 -17.77 -22.80 -4.43
CA SER A 520 -18.14 -22.08 -3.21
C SER A 520 -17.21 -22.43 -2.04
N THR A 521 -16.82 -23.70 -1.88
CA THR A 521 -15.85 -24.12 -0.86
C THR A 521 -14.48 -23.50 -1.10
N THR A 522 -14.00 -23.51 -2.35
CA THR A 522 -12.69 -22.93 -2.72
C THR A 522 -12.69 -21.41 -2.56
N GLN A 523 -13.79 -20.74 -2.92
CA GLN A 523 -13.98 -19.30 -2.67
C GLN A 523 -13.99 -18.98 -1.18
N THR A 524 -14.68 -19.79 -0.36
CA THR A 524 -14.73 -19.60 1.10
C THR A 524 -13.34 -19.76 1.73
N LEU A 525 -12.58 -20.79 1.33
CA LEU A 525 -11.19 -20.97 1.76
C LEU A 525 -10.30 -19.80 1.31
N THR A 526 -10.44 -19.35 0.07
CA THR A 526 -9.68 -18.21 -0.46
C THR A 526 -10.00 -16.93 0.33
N LEU A 527 -11.26 -16.68 0.66
CA LEU A 527 -11.69 -15.54 1.47
C LEU A 527 -11.08 -15.59 2.87
N LEU A 528 -11.08 -16.77 3.51
CA LEU A 528 -10.53 -16.95 4.85
C LEU A 528 -9.02 -16.68 4.89
N ILE A 529 -8.25 -17.21 3.93
CA ILE A 529 -6.80 -16.97 3.88
C ILE A 529 -6.52 -15.51 3.48
N ALA A 530 -7.31 -14.92 2.58
CA ALA A 530 -7.22 -13.51 2.24
C ALA A 530 -7.48 -12.61 3.46
N ALA A 531 -8.44 -12.94 4.33
CA ALA A 531 -8.70 -12.20 5.56
C ALA A 531 -7.49 -12.20 6.51
N ILE A 532 -6.82 -13.33 6.68
CA ILE A 532 -5.57 -13.44 7.46
C ILE A 532 -4.48 -12.55 6.86
N ALA A 533 -4.36 -12.53 5.53
CA ALA A 533 -3.38 -11.71 4.84
C ALA A 533 -3.68 -10.20 5.00
N VAL A 534 -4.96 -9.80 4.99
CA VAL A 534 -5.37 -8.41 5.29
C VAL A 534 -5.02 -8.02 6.72
N ILE A 535 -5.20 -8.92 7.70
CA ILE A 535 -4.80 -8.67 9.10
C ILE A 535 -3.27 -8.46 9.18
N SER A 536 -2.48 -9.29 8.49
CA SER A 536 -1.02 -9.13 8.42
C SER A 536 -0.62 -7.76 7.84
N LEU A 537 -1.34 -7.30 6.81
CA LEU A 537 -1.14 -5.99 6.22
C LEU A 537 -1.49 -4.84 7.18
N LEU A 538 -2.56 -4.97 7.98
CA LEU A 538 -2.93 -3.99 9.02
C LEU A 538 -1.87 -3.89 10.12
N VAL A 539 -1.28 -5.01 10.54
CA VAL A 539 -0.16 -5.03 11.49
C VAL A 539 1.04 -4.27 10.92
N GLY A 540 1.33 -4.43 9.63
CA GLY A 540 2.33 -3.62 8.92
C GLY A 540 2.01 -2.13 8.95
N GLY A 541 0.74 -1.75 8.76
CA GLY A 541 0.26 -0.37 8.87
C GLY A 541 0.45 0.25 10.26
N ILE A 542 0.14 -0.50 11.32
CA ILE A 542 0.39 -0.06 12.71
C ILE A 542 1.89 0.15 12.94
N GLY A 543 2.75 -0.72 12.38
CA GLY A 543 4.20 -0.56 12.42
C GLY A 543 4.67 0.77 11.79
N VAL A 544 4.10 1.15 10.65
CA VAL A 544 4.37 2.46 10.02
C VAL A 544 3.97 3.61 10.95
N MET A 545 2.78 3.55 11.56
CA MET A 545 2.34 4.59 12.50
C MET A 545 3.29 4.76 13.68
N ASN A 546 3.68 3.67 14.33
CA ASN A 546 4.55 3.72 15.52
C ASN A 546 5.92 4.28 15.18
N ILE A 547 6.52 3.84 14.08
CA ILE A 547 7.82 4.37 13.65
C ILE A 547 7.70 5.85 13.27
N MET A 548 6.60 6.27 12.65
CA MET A 548 6.36 7.68 12.35
C MET A 548 6.19 8.53 13.62
N LEU A 549 5.51 8.02 14.66
CA LEU A 549 5.41 8.72 15.95
C LEU A 549 6.79 8.93 16.58
N VAL A 550 7.61 7.88 16.60
CA VAL A 550 9.00 7.97 17.09
C VAL A 550 9.79 8.99 16.25
N SER A 551 9.67 8.94 14.92
CA SER A 551 10.37 9.86 14.03
C SER A 551 9.95 11.32 14.21
N VAL A 552 8.68 11.59 14.52
CA VAL A 552 8.20 12.93 14.87
C VAL A 552 8.79 13.39 16.19
N SER A 553 8.83 12.51 17.20
CA SER A 553 9.39 12.83 18.52
C SER A 553 10.90 13.14 18.49
N GLU A 554 11.66 12.44 17.64
CA GLU A 554 13.10 12.70 17.48
C GLU A 554 13.40 14.01 16.74
N ARG A 555 12.45 14.51 15.93
CA ARG A 555 12.62 15.68 15.07
C ARG A 555 11.83 16.90 15.54
N VAL A 556 11.40 16.91 16.80
CA VAL A 556 10.63 18.01 17.38
C VAL A 556 11.33 19.35 17.18
N SER A 557 12.64 19.43 17.48
CA SER A 557 13.42 20.66 17.29
C SER A 557 13.50 21.11 15.83
N GLU A 558 13.66 20.19 14.88
CA GLU A 558 13.61 20.48 13.45
C GLU A 558 12.25 21.03 13.01
N ILE A 559 11.15 20.48 13.52
CA ILE A 559 9.80 21.00 13.25
C ILE A 559 9.66 22.43 13.83
N GLY A 560 10.17 22.66 15.04
CA GLY A 560 10.22 23.99 15.68
C GLY A 560 10.91 25.03 14.79
N VAL A 561 12.09 24.70 14.26
CA VAL A 561 12.84 25.59 13.35
C VAL A 561 12.05 25.91 12.10
N ARG A 562 11.44 24.91 11.46
CA ARG A 562 10.65 25.13 10.25
C ARG A 562 9.48 26.06 10.51
N MET A 563 8.77 25.88 11.64
CA MET A 563 7.68 26.77 12.03
C MET A 563 8.15 28.19 12.32
N ALA A 564 9.30 28.34 13.00
CA ALA A 564 9.89 29.64 13.29
C ALA A 564 10.33 30.40 12.03
N VAL A 565 10.78 29.65 11.02
CA VAL A 565 11.17 30.18 9.70
C VAL A 565 9.96 30.41 8.78
N GLY A 566 8.74 30.10 9.24
CA GLY A 566 7.50 30.47 8.55
C GLY A 566 6.78 29.34 7.78
N ALA A 567 7.08 28.08 8.09
CA ALA A 567 6.31 26.93 7.61
C ALA A 567 4.86 26.98 8.09
N ARG A 568 3.90 26.64 7.23
CA ARG A 568 2.49 26.50 7.61
C ARG A 568 2.26 25.13 8.26
N ARG A 569 1.17 24.98 9.01
CA ARG A 569 0.79 23.69 9.58
C ARG A 569 0.57 22.64 8.48
N THR A 570 0.00 23.07 7.36
CA THR A 570 -0.20 22.22 6.18
C THR A 570 1.11 21.74 5.56
N ASP A 571 2.19 22.52 5.63
CA ASP A 571 3.48 22.15 5.05
C ASP A 571 4.12 21.03 5.87
N ILE A 572 4.09 21.16 7.20
CA ILE A 572 4.56 20.13 8.13
C ILE A 572 3.73 18.84 7.96
N LEU A 573 2.40 18.96 7.92
CA LEU A 573 1.51 17.80 7.72
C LEU A 573 1.79 17.09 6.39
N ARG A 574 1.88 17.83 5.28
CA ARG A 574 2.13 17.27 3.95
C ARG A 574 3.47 16.55 3.91
N GLN A 575 4.52 17.11 4.51
CA GLN A 575 5.83 16.50 4.51
C GLN A 575 5.84 15.11 5.16
N PHE A 576 5.35 15.01 6.40
CA PHE A 576 5.32 13.72 7.11
C PHE A 576 4.32 12.73 6.49
N LEU A 577 3.20 13.21 5.97
CA LEU A 577 2.24 12.35 5.27
C LEU A 577 2.82 11.78 3.97
N ILE A 578 3.53 12.60 3.18
CA ILE A 578 4.20 12.15 1.96
C ILE A 578 5.31 11.16 2.28
N GLU A 579 6.04 11.35 3.38
CA GLU A 579 7.04 10.38 3.85
C GLU A 579 6.41 9.01 4.13
N ALA A 580 5.31 8.95 4.89
CA ALA A 580 4.60 7.70 5.17
C ALA A 580 4.03 7.04 3.90
N VAL A 581 3.39 7.83 3.03
CA VAL A 581 2.81 7.33 1.76
C VAL A 581 3.91 6.82 0.83
N LEU A 582 5.05 7.50 0.74
CA LEU A 582 6.17 7.10 -0.11
C LEU A 582 6.78 5.78 0.36
N VAL A 583 6.94 5.59 1.68
CA VAL A 583 7.35 4.31 2.29
C VAL A 583 6.39 3.19 1.89
N CYS A 584 5.08 3.42 1.96
CA CYS A 584 4.07 2.44 1.57
C CYS A 584 4.05 2.17 0.06
N ILE A 585 4.19 3.18 -0.80
CA ILE A 585 4.25 2.99 -2.26
C ILE A 585 5.47 2.15 -2.65
N ILE A 586 6.65 2.46 -2.10
CA ILE A 586 7.87 1.72 -2.38
C ILE A 586 7.76 0.29 -1.82
N GLY A 587 7.32 0.15 -0.57
CA GLY A 587 7.09 -1.16 0.05
C GLY A 587 6.07 -2.01 -0.68
N GLY A 588 4.96 -1.41 -1.14
CA GLY A 588 3.93 -2.08 -1.93
C GLY A 588 4.43 -2.52 -3.30
N THR A 589 5.19 -1.66 -3.99
CA THR A 589 5.82 -2.01 -5.28
C THR A 589 6.79 -3.18 -5.13
N LEU A 590 7.66 -3.13 -4.10
CA LEU A 590 8.59 -4.21 -3.79
C LEU A 590 7.87 -5.49 -3.35
N GLY A 591 6.74 -5.39 -2.64
CA GLY A 591 5.88 -6.51 -2.29
C GLY A 591 5.25 -7.20 -3.50
N VAL A 592 4.75 -6.41 -4.47
CA VAL A 592 4.24 -6.92 -5.76
C VAL A 592 5.35 -7.66 -6.52
N LEU A 593 6.52 -7.02 -6.68
CA LEU A 593 7.67 -7.64 -7.36
C LEU A 593 8.13 -8.91 -6.63
N GLY A 594 8.16 -8.89 -5.29
CA GLY A 594 8.47 -10.04 -4.46
C GLY A 594 7.49 -11.20 -4.66
N SER A 595 6.19 -10.91 -4.73
CA SER A 595 5.17 -11.95 -5.00
C SER A 595 5.30 -12.54 -6.40
N LEU A 596 5.55 -11.71 -7.42
CA LEU A 596 5.77 -12.19 -8.80
C LEU A 596 7.05 -13.04 -8.89
N GLY A 597 8.14 -12.62 -8.23
CA GLY A 597 9.38 -13.38 -8.14
C GLY A 597 9.20 -14.73 -7.42
N PHE A 598 8.46 -14.73 -6.30
CA PHE A 598 8.06 -15.95 -5.61
C PHE A 598 7.20 -16.85 -6.50
N GLY A 599 6.30 -16.28 -7.30
CA GLY A 599 5.51 -16.96 -8.32
C GLY A 599 6.34 -17.72 -9.33
N ALA A 600 7.28 -17.01 -9.96
CA ALA A 600 8.19 -17.57 -10.94
C ALA A 600 9.03 -18.71 -10.32
N LEU A 601 9.56 -18.50 -9.11
CA LEU A 601 10.32 -19.52 -8.40
C LEU A 601 9.46 -20.75 -8.10
N PHE A 602 8.24 -20.55 -7.59
CA PHE A 602 7.33 -21.65 -7.27
C PHE A 602 6.95 -22.47 -8.51
N SER A 603 6.71 -21.80 -9.65
CA SER A 603 6.41 -22.49 -10.91
C SER A 603 7.58 -23.34 -11.44
N ALA A 604 8.82 -22.98 -11.10
CA ALA A 604 9.99 -23.76 -11.44
C ALA A 604 10.15 -25.03 -10.58
N PHE A 605 9.68 -25.00 -9.33
CA PHE A 605 9.78 -26.13 -8.39
C PHE A 605 8.54 -27.03 -8.35
N SER A 606 7.36 -26.53 -8.72
CA SER A 606 6.09 -27.25 -8.61
C SER A 606 5.37 -27.33 -9.96
N SER A 607 5.16 -28.56 -10.46
CA SER A 607 4.38 -28.83 -11.68
C SER A 607 2.89 -29.02 -11.42
N ASN A 608 2.48 -29.14 -10.15
CA ASN A 608 1.12 -29.54 -9.78
C ASN A 608 0.16 -28.34 -9.60
N PHE A 609 0.69 -27.17 -9.27
CA PHE A 609 -0.09 -25.96 -9.02
C PHE A 609 0.50 -24.77 -9.75
N ALA A 610 -0.32 -24.09 -10.55
CA ALA A 610 0.05 -22.82 -11.18
C ALA A 610 -0.49 -21.67 -10.32
N MET A 611 0.34 -20.67 -10.01
CA MET A 611 -0.14 -19.42 -9.42
C MET A 611 -0.68 -18.51 -10.53
N VAL A 612 -1.95 -18.13 -10.42
CA VAL A 612 -2.63 -17.31 -11.43
C VAL A 612 -2.82 -15.91 -10.88
N TYR A 613 -2.06 -14.96 -11.41
CA TYR A 613 -2.06 -13.58 -10.95
C TYR A 613 -3.17 -12.78 -11.62
N SER A 614 -4.08 -12.22 -10.80
CA SER A 614 -5.09 -11.28 -11.26
C SER A 614 -4.57 -9.85 -11.21
N THR A 615 -4.64 -9.13 -12.33
CA THR A 615 -4.30 -7.70 -12.40
C THR A 615 -5.13 -6.86 -11.44
N ALA A 616 -6.41 -7.21 -11.27
CA ALA A 616 -7.30 -6.55 -10.31
C ALA A 616 -6.81 -6.72 -8.87
N SER A 617 -6.34 -7.92 -8.49
CA SER A 617 -5.80 -8.17 -7.14
C SER A 617 -4.50 -7.40 -6.89
N ILE A 618 -3.62 -7.29 -7.89
CA ILE A 618 -2.39 -6.51 -7.79
C ILE A 618 -2.70 -5.02 -7.60
N ILE A 619 -3.60 -4.46 -8.42
CA ILE A 619 -4.02 -3.06 -8.31
C ILE A 619 -4.68 -2.81 -6.95
N ALA A 620 -5.59 -3.70 -6.52
CA ALA A 620 -6.26 -3.59 -5.23
C ALA A 620 -5.27 -3.62 -4.06
N ALA A 621 -4.28 -4.51 -4.08
CA ALA A 621 -3.24 -4.58 -3.06
C ALA A 621 -2.38 -3.30 -3.02
N PHE A 622 -1.98 -2.77 -4.19
CA PHE A 622 -1.21 -1.53 -4.27
C PHE A 622 -2.00 -0.30 -3.76
N VAL A 623 -3.27 -0.18 -4.16
CA VAL A 623 -4.16 0.88 -3.68
C VAL A 623 -4.37 0.76 -2.17
N CYS A 624 -4.59 -0.45 -1.65
CA CYS A 624 -4.72 -0.72 -0.22
C CYS A 624 -3.46 -0.30 0.55
N SER A 625 -2.28 -0.66 0.05
CA SER A 625 -0.99 -0.25 0.65
C SER A 625 -0.85 1.27 0.74
N THR A 626 -1.21 1.98 -0.33
CA THR A 626 -1.16 3.45 -0.39
C THR A 626 -2.15 4.06 0.62
N LEU A 627 -3.37 3.52 0.70
CA LEU A 627 -4.40 3.97 1.64
C LEU A 627 -3.98 3.77 3.10
N ILE A 628 -3.32 2.64 3.41
CA ILE A 628 -2.72 2.39 4.73
C ILE A 628 -1.69 3.46 5.06
N GLY A 629 -0.81 3.83 4.12
CA GLY A 629 0.15 4.92 4.31
C GLY A 629 -0.53 6.26 4.62
N VAL A 630 -1.66 6.57 3.98
CA VAL A 630 -2.45 7.77 4.28
C VAL A 630 -3.05 7.68 5.68
N VAL A 631 -3.76 6.59 6.01
CA VAL A 631 -4.50 6.45 7.27
C VAL A 631 -3.55 6.44 8.47
N PHE A 632 -2.53 5.58 8.44
CA PHE A 632 -1.59 5.40 9.55
C PHE A 632 -0.52 6.50 9.60
N GLY A 633 -0.22 7.17 8.49
CA GLY A 633 0.66 8.33 8.44
C GLY A 633 0.00 9.65 8.87
N TYR A 634 -1.32 9.76 8.74
CA TYR A 634 -2.04 11.02 9.00
C TYR A 634 -2.01 11.45 10.47
N LEU A 635 -2.22 10.53 11.42
CA LEU A 635 -2.25 10.88 12.84
C LEU A 635 -0.90 11.42 13.34
N PRO A 636 0.25 10.77 13.09
CA PRO A 636 1.56 11.33 13.42
C PRO A 636 1.84 12.67 12.73
N ALA A 637 1.51 12.79 11.44
CA ALA A 637 1.70 14.02 10.68
C ALA A 637 0.86 15.19 11.23
N ARG A 638 -0.38 14.90 11.66
CA ARG A 638 -1.26 15.88 12.31
C ARG A 638 -0.70 16.32 13.66
N ASN A 639 -0.18 15.38 14.45
CA ASN A 639 0.44 15.71 15.74
C ASN A 639 1.68 16.60 15.54
N ALA A 640 2.54 16.29 14.57
CA ALA A 640 3.69 17.12 14.20
C ALA A 640 3.27 18.55 13.82
N SER A 641 2.22 18.71 13.01
CA SER A 641 1.73 20.02 12.56
C SER A 641 1.11 20.90 13.66
N LYS A 642 0.80 20.32 14.81
CA LYS A 642 0.16 20.99 15.95
C LYS A 642 1.13 21.33 17.07
N LEU A 643 2.42 20.99 16.93
CA LEU A 643 3.44 21.31 17.92
C LEU A 643 3.53 22.83 18.13
N ASP A 644 3.79 23.23 19.36
CA ASP A 644 4.12 24.60 19.70
C ASP A 644 5.58 24.87 19.28
N PRO A 645 5.86 25.90 18.45
CA PRO A 645 7.22 26.22 18.01
C PRO A 645 8.20 26.48 19.17
N VAL A 646 7.73 27.08 20.27
CA VAL A 646 8.58 27.43 21.42
C VAL A 646 8.96 26.17 22.19
N ALA A 647 7.99 25.33 22.52
CA ALA A 647 8.25 24.04 23.18
C ALA A 647 9.16 23.16 22.31
N ALA A 648 8.91 23.17 21.00
CA ALA A 648 9.70 22.40 20.05
C ALA A 648 11.18 22.85 20.01
N LEU A 649 11.45 24.15 20.07
CA LEU A 649 12.81 24.70 20.05
C LEU A 649 13.54 24.55 21.39
N SER A 650 12.82 24.61 22.52
CA SER A 650 13.42 24.43 23.85
C SER A 650 13.73 22.97 24.18
N GLY A 651 13.15 22.01 23.45
CA GLY A 651 13.37 20.58 23.64
C GLY A 651 12.64 20.02 24.87
N VAL A 652 11.56 20.67 25.30
CA VAL A 652 10.72 20.31 26.45
C VAL A 652 9.46 19.59 25.99
#